data_AF-A0A8S1ZN04-F1
#
_entry.id   AF-A0A8S1ZN04-F1
#
_cell.length_a   1.000
_cell.length_b   1.000
_cell.length_c   1.000
_cell.angle_alpha   90.00
_cell.angle_beta   90.00
_cell.angle_gamma   90.00
#
_symmetry.space_group_name_H-M   'P 1'
#
loop_
_entity.id
_entity.type
_entity.pdbx_description
1 polymer ?
#
loop_
_entity_poly.entity_id
_entity_poly.type
_entity_poly.pdbx_seq_one_letter_code
_entity_poly.pdbx_strand_id
1 'polypeptide(L)'
;MGGGSSKESNRGESSRRYERSVSGSSSYSSAWDQSSYYQTPNHPSASPVSSYNSGRQTPKNLERKYSRIADNYRSIDEVTAALSHAGLESSNLIVGIDVTKSNEWTGARSFGRKSLHYIGTTPNPYQQAISIIGKTLSVFDEDNLIPCYGFGDATTHDQDVFSFNPNDTFCNGFEEVLMCYREIVPQLRLSGPTSFAPIIERAMTIVEESGGQYHVLLIIADGQVTRSVDTDNGGFSPQEQQTIDAIVRASEYPLSIVLVGVGDGPWDTMRQFDDNIPARAFDNFQFVNFTDIMSKNIDPARKEAEFALSALMEIPSQYKATLELGLLGQRTGHCPNRIALPPPTYATQSMRNSPRTSRSTSFQNRPYDSGVSSTPPSTTRNEGQQQFCPVCLVSPKNLAFNCGHQTCSECGEDLDICPICRSSISSDCSTIFSFRDPTNNFITQTKETNPLLCLVSTNSTYSVFSTITITMNFRSDISALNEDIIVEQLLRSHDPDGRWLDSEMLLQEVETILSFVLQNDVSMPLMTENCITNIVVSESTETLPYAISRISVQMLCPCIGESDIRTRTMVLFDLLKEYRWDAKAVLVLGVLAATYGGILLPVHLALSDPVAASIATLNQLPIERTKFRPWLESLSLLVKAMVVVTKCIIRFERLPIKQAKLDNNIVGETMSSIYMATYRVVKSSLACLQHIPYFKQTQQISITELQEKVILLLLSKPPVEPLFFLLQQLYDHPSNTNTEQNYEILWVPIPSSQKWTDEEKEIFDFYSNSLPWISVRQPWLMSSTILNFFKQEWHYGDDEAMVVVIDSNGRFVNMNAMDMVLIWGVKAYPFSVPRENELWEEHGWSMQLLLDGIHPSFETWVKEGREICIFGSENLDWVDEFVSLARKIQNLGFQLELIYLSNQRRRDERTKAMEESSILFSPTLQQLFWLRLESIERSKLKRIESSKPDRVFEEVTKFLDFDYGKHKGWGVIGKGSTAETVDGEEMTERMRKIVRWGEYARGLGFTEAIEIAAEKPCELSHTVVVPFEEALTRRVVTCEKCKWPMKRFVAYQ
;
A
#
# COMPACT_ATOMS: atom_id res chain seq x y z
N MET A 1 -2.84 21.87 59.39
CA MET A 1 -4.02 22.70 59.77
C MET A 1 -4.22 23.77 58.70
N GLY A 2 -5.40 24.39 58.58
CA GLY A 2 -5.65 25.45 57.58
C GLY A 2 -4.99 26.80 57.96
N GLY A 3 -5.15 27.87 57.17
CA GLY A 3 -5.84 28.00 55.89
C GLY A 3 -6.31 29.44 55.62
N GLY A 4 -6.44 29.85 54.35
CA GLY A 4 -6.86 31.21 53.94
C GLY A 4 -5.78 32.30 54.09
N SER A 5 -5.99 33.56 53.67
CA SER A 5 -7.03 34.11 52.76
C SER A 5 -6.72 35.56 52.33
N SER A 6 -6.84 35.90 51.03
CA SER A 6 -7.12 37.25 50.48
C SER A 6 -6.04 38.38 50.73
N LYS A 7 -6.08 39.63 50.22
CA LYS A 7 -7.06 40.45 49.43
C LYS A 7 -6.38 41.75 48.86
N GLU A 8 -6.84 42.28 47.69
CA GLU A 8 -6.89 43.73 47.29
C GLU A 8 -5.59 44.62 47.21
N SER A 9 -5.45 45.75 46.47
CA SER A 9 -6.23 46.45 45.38
C SER A 9 -5.48 47.68 44.74
N ASN A 10 -6.07 48.27 43.67
CA ASN A 10 -6.02 49.69 43.16
C ASN A 10 -5.03 50.21 42.04
N ARG A 11 -5.66 50.71 40.94
CA ARG A 11 -5.52 52.01 40.16
C ARG A 11 -4.14 52.69 39.91
N GLY A 12 -3.81 53.35 38.77
CA GLY A 12 -4.47 53.58 37.45
C GLY A 12 -3.93 54.82 36.65
N GLU A 13 -4.06 54.85 35.30
CA GLU A 13 -3.87 56.00 34.33
C GLU A 13 -2.44 56.65 34.15
N SER A 14 -2.01 57.33 33.04
CA SER A 14 -2.45 57.49 31.62
C SER A 14 -1.41 58.26 30.70
N SER A 15 -1.23 57.87 29.41
CA SER A 15 -0.72 58.66 28.24
C SER A 15 0.80 59.09 28.16
N ARG A 16 1.48 59.50 27.05
CA ARG A 16 1.30 59.50 25.54
C ARG A 16 2.60 59.97 24.78
N ARG A 17 2.86 59.50 23.53
CA ARG A 17 3.62 60.15 22.38
C ARG A 17 5.18 60.35 22.50
N TYR A 18 6.01 60.66 21.46
CA TYR A 18 5.79 61.14 20.07
C TYR A 18 6.99 60.99 19.02
N GLU A 19 6.65 60.77 17.73
CA GLU A 19 7.10 61.39 16.43
C GLU A 19 8.54 61.35 15.80
N ARG A 20 8.58 61.29 14.43
CA ARG A 20 9.23 62.20 13.42
C ARG A 20 9.24 61.61 11.97
N SER A 21 10.06 62.05 10.99
CA SER A 21 9.83 63.14 9.97
C SER A 21 10.96 63.16 8.87
N VAL A 22 10.88 63.51 7.57
CA VAL A 22 9.82 63.73 6.52
C VAL A 22 10.48 64.06 5.12
N SER A 23 9.73 64.08 3.99
CA SER A 23 10.02 64.68 2.62
C SER A 23 10.73 63.83 1.52
N GLY A 24 10.48 64.00 0.20
CA GLY A 24 9.39 64.74 -0.51
C GLY A 24 9.51 64.88 -2.06
N SER A 25 8.41 65.33 -2.71
CA SER A 25 8.22 65.81 -4.12
C SER A 25 7.75 64.82 -5.23
N SER A 26 7.14 65.39 -6.30
CA SER A 26 6.41 64.75 -7.43
C SER A 26 6.06 65.85 -8.48
N SER A 27 5.34 65.71 -9.62
CA SER A 27 4.50 64.68 -10.32
C SER A 27 4.46 65.00 -11.84
N TYR A 28 3.96 64.10 -12.73
CA TYR A 28 3.01 64.47 -13.82
C TYR A 28 2.23 63.24 -14.38
N SER A 29 1.27 63.48 -15.27
CA SER A 29 0.08 62.64 -15.56
C SER A 29 0.06 61.83 -16.87
N SER A 30 -0.82 60.82 -16.93
CA SER A 30 -1.83 60.72 -18.03
C SER A 30 -3.06 59.94 -17.59
N ALA A 31 -4.21 60.16 -18.25
CA ALA A 31 -5.49 59.47 -18.00
C ALA A 31 -6.29 59.39 -19.32
N TRP A 32 -7.14 58.37 -19.46
CA TRP A 32 -8.15 58.24 -20.53
C TRP A 32 -9.39 57.48 -20.05
N ASP A 33 -10.57 57.94 -20.44
CA ASP A 33 -11.86 57.28 -20.24
C ASP A 33 -12.10 56.15 -21.27
N GLN A 34 -13.02 55.21 -20.96
CA GLN A 34 -14.31 55.15 -21.66
C GLN A 34 -15.28 54.11 -21.06
N SER A 35 -16.58 54.34 -21.28
CA SER A 35 -17.70 53.53 -20.78
C SER A 35 -18.77 53.33 -21.85
N SER A 36 -19.22 52.09 -22.10
CA SER A 36 -20.43 51.76 -22.88
C SER A 36 -20.61 50.23 -23.01
N TYR A 37 -21.81 49.64 -23.14
CA TYR A 37 -23.16 50.01 -22.69
C TYR A 37 -24.14 48.86 -23.06
N TYR A 38 -25.23 48.68 -22.28
CA TYR A 38 -26.53 48.10 -22.70
C TYR A 38 -26.58 46.62 -23.17
N GLN A 39 -27.70 45.87 -23.10
CA GLN A 39 -28.88 45.88 -22.20
C GLN A 39 -29.62 44.54 -22.34
N THR A 40 -30.29 44.07 -21.28
CA THR A 40 -31.41 43.11 -21.41
C THR A 40 -32.72 43.87 -21.64
N PRO A 41 -33.58 43.48 -22.60
CA PRO A 41 -34.89 44.11 -22.78
C PRO A 41 -35.90 43.69 -21.70
N ASN A 42 -36.46 44.65 -20.97
CA ASN A 42 -37.65 44.44 -20.15
C ASN A 42 -38.92 44.50 -21.01
N HIS A 43 -39.86 43.58 -20.78
CA HIS A 43 -41.27 43.73 -21.17
C HIS A 43 -42.19 43.23 -20.03
N PRO A 44 -43.44 43.74 -19.93
CA PRO A 44 -43.87 44.30 -18.65
C PRO A 44 -44.82 43.42 -17.83
N SER A 45 -45.03 43.85 -16.58
CA SER A 45 -45.94 43.27 -15.60
C SER A 45 -47.38 43.15 -16.09
N ALA A 46 -48.01 41.99 -15.84
CA ALA A 46 -49.46 41.82 -15.88
C ALA A 46 -49.92 41.03 -14.64
N SER A 47 -50.92 41.55 -13.93
CA SER A 47 -51.52 40.94 -12.74
C SER A 47 -52.89 41.59 -12.45
N PRO A 48 -53.83 40.91 -11.79
CA PRO A 48 -54.04 39.46 -11.72
C PRO A 48 -55.47 39.06 -12.15
N VAL A 49 -55.71 37.77 -12.41
CA VAL A 49 -57.07 37.18 -12.37
C VAL A 49 -57.01 35.91 -11.53
N SER A 50 -57.93 35.79 -10.58
CA SER A 50 -57.91 34.78 -9.52
C SER A 50 -58.78 33.57 -9.82
N SER A 51 -58.26 32.35 -9.65
CA SER A 51 -59.08 31.14 -9.52
C SER A 51 -58.41 30.07 -8.64
N TYR A 52 -59.00 29.87 -7.45
CA TYR A 52 -58.85 28.73 -6.53
C TYR A 52 -57.49 28.41 -5.88
N ASN A 53 -57.50 28.46 -4.54
CA ASN A 53 -56.47 27.87 -3.69
C ASN A 53 -56.55 26.34 -3.73
N SER A 54 -55.47 25.68 -4.14
CA SER A 54 -55.01 24.42 -3.55
C SER A 54 -53.60 24.66 -3.01
N GLY A 55 -53.35 24.28 -1.75
CA GLY A 55 -52.16 24.71 -1.01
C GLY A 55 -50.88 24.03 -1.48
N ARG A 56 -50.19 24.61 -2.47
CA ARG A 56 -48.89 24.11 -2.96
C ARG A 56 -47.78 24.51 -1.99
N GLN A 57 -47.11 23.53 -1.39
CA GLN A 57 -45.97 23.78 -0.50
C GLN A 57 -44.77 24.31 -1.31
N THR A 58 -43.94 25.14 -0.68
CA THR A 58 -42.68 25.64 -1.28
C THR A 58 -41.66 24.50 -1.40
N PRO A 59 -40.89 24.36 -2.51
CA PRO A 59 -39.94 23.26 -2.72
C PRO A 59 -39.01 22.98 -1.53
N LYS A 60 -38.45 24.03 -0.93
CA LYS A 60 -37.55 23.96 0.25
C LYS A 60 -38.15 23.38 1.54
N ASN A 61 -39.45 23.12 1.58
CA ASN A 61 -40.11 22.37 2.68
C ASN A 61 -40.36 20.90 2.31
N LEU A 62 -40.37 20.54 1.02
CA LEU A 62 -40.45 19.16 0.54
C LEU A 62 -39.08 18.49 0.55
N GLU A 63 -38.02 19.18 0.11
CA GLU A 63 -36.61 18.77 0.26
C GLU A 63 -36.31 18.35 1.72
N ARG A 64 -36.72 19.18 2.68
CA ARG A 64 -36.58 18.94 4.13
C ARG A 64 -37.46 17.83 4.71
N LYS A 65 -38.48 17.38 3.99
CA LYS A 65 -39.38 16.30 4.40
C LYS A 65 -38.80 14.92 4.05
N TYR A 66 -37.93 14.87 3.04
CA TYR A 66 -37.40 13.65 2.45
C TYR A 66 -35.87 13.57 2.47
N SER A 67 -35.17 14.38 3.27
CA SER A 67 -33.70 14.35 3.34
C SER A 67 -33.13 13.09 4.00
N ARG A 68 -33.95 12.42 4.83
CA ARG A 68 -33.67 11.14 5.48
C ARG A 68 -34.98 10.36 5.66
N ILE A 69 -35.04 9.11 5.21
CA ILE A 69 -36.18 8.21 5.47
C ILE A 69 -35.86 7.34 6.72
N ALA A 70 -36.76 6.47 7.16
CA ALA A 70 -36.58 5.65 8.36
C ALA A 70 -37.32 4.31 8.27
N ASP A 71 -36.85 3.33 9.05
CA ASP A 71 -37.42 1.98 9.16
C ASP A 71 -38.84 2.00 9.75
N ASN A 72 -39.86 1.99 8.88
CA ASN A 72 -41.27 2.13 9.30
C ASN A 72 -42.09 0.83 9.23
N TYR A 73 -41.60 -0.22 8.55
CA TYR A 73 -42.36 -1.43 8.26
C TYR A 73 -41.82 -2.67 9.00
N ARG A 74 -42.68 -3.67 9.23
CA ARG A 74 -42.36 -4.89 10.00
C ARG A 74 -42.68 -6.19 9.27
N SER A 75 -43.22 -6.11 8.06
CA SER A 75 -43.52 -7.25 7.19
C SER A 75 -43.57 -6.85 5.72
N ILE A 76 -43.34 -7.81 4.82
CA ILE A 76 -43.48 -7.61 3.38
C ILE A 76 -44.93 -7.25 3.01
N ASP A 77 -45.93 -7.76 3.73
CA ASP A 77 -47.34 -7.43 3.52
C ASP A 77 -47.63 -5.95 3.80
N GLU A 78 -47.07 -5.40 4.88
CA GLU A 78 -47.18 -3.96 5.20
C GLU A 78 -46.49 -3.09 4.14
N VAL A 79 -45.32 -3.50 3.66
CA VAL A 79 -44.61 -2.79 2.59
C VAL A 79 -45.38 -2.86 1.28
N THR A 80 -45.85 -4.04 0.87
CA THR A 80 -46.65 -4.26 -0.34
C THR A 80 -47.94 -3.44 -0.31
N ALA A 81 -48.63 -3.42 0.85
CA ALA A 81 -49.79 -2.58 1.06
C ALA A 81 -49.45 -1.08 1.03
N ALA A 82 -48.24 -0.67 1.46
CA ALA A 82 -47.78 0.72 1.39
C ALA A 82 -47.39 1.15 -0.04
N LEU A 83 -46.73 0.30 -0.82
CA LEU A 83 -46.47 0.52 -2.25
C LEU A 83 -47.78 0.70 -3.02
N SER A 84 -48.73 -0.21 -2.80
CA SER A 84 -50.07 -0.15 -3.39
C SER A 84 -50.84 1.12 -2.95
N HIS A 85 -50.80 1.50 -1.66
CA HIS A 85 -51.41 2.75 -1.19
C HIS A 85 -50.69 4.02 -1.66
N ALA A 86 -49.40 3.95 -2.00
CA ALA A 86 -48.67 5.05 -2.62
C ALA A 86 -49.02 5.24 -4.11
N GLY A 87 -49.71 4.27 -4.72
CA GLY A 87 -50.05 4.26 -6.15
C GLY A 87 -48.94 3.70 -7.03
N LEU A 88 -48.11 2.79 -6.52
CA LEU A 88 -47.18 2.01 -7.34
C LEU A 88 -47.94 0.79 -7.88
N GLU A 89 -48.50 0.92 -9.08
CA GLU A 89 -49.17 -0.19 -9.79
C GLU A 89 -48.16 -1.08 -10.53
N SER A 90 -47.02 -0.51 -10.93
CA SER A 90 -45.89 -1.16 -11.58
C SER A 90 -44.58 -0.40 -11.31
N SER A 91 -43.45 -1.05 -11.54
CA SER A 91 -42.09 -0.49 -11.49
C SER A 91 -41.18 -1.25 -12.47
N ASN A 92 -39.98 -0.74 -12.72
CA ASN A 92 -38.99 -1.41 -13.55
C ASN A 92 -37.70 -1.67 -12.74
N LEU A 93 -37.15 -2.88 -12.81
CA LEU A 93 -35.94 -3.27 -12.06
C LEU A 93 -34.69 -3.26 -12.94
N ILE A 94 -33.62 -2.59 -12.48
CA ILE A 94 -32.30 -2.58 -13.12
C ILE A 94 -31.31 -3.32 -12.22
N VAL A 95 -30.47 -4.20 -12.76
CA VAL A 95 -29.50 -4.98 -11.96
C VAL A 95 -28.07 -4.61 -12.36
N GLY A 96 -27.30 -4.09 -11.41
CA GLY A 96 -25.87 -3.88 -11.50
C GLY A 96 -25.10 -4.90 -10.66
N ILE A 97 -24.15 -5.61 -11.29
CA ILE A 97 -23.32 -6.61 -10.62
C ILE A 97 -21.87 -6.11 -10.61
N ASP A 98 -21.38 -5.82 -9.42
CA ASP A 98 -19.95 -5.61 -9.17
C ASP A 98 -19.19 -6.88 -9.57
N VAL A 99 -18.21 -6.74 -10.46
CA VAL A 99 -17.27 -7.79 -10.87
C VAL A 99 -15.82 -7.31 -10.71
N THR A 100 -15.59 -6.47 -9.70
CA THR A 100 -14.26 -6.06 -9.26
C THR A 100 -13.53 -7.20 -8.54
N LYS A 101 -12.22 -7.05 -8.40
CA LYS A 101 -11.31 -8.06 -7.87
C LYS A 101 -11.35 -8.20 -6.34
N SER A 102 -11.90 -7.23 -5.60
CA SER A 102 -12.08 -7.38 -4.15
C SER A 102 -12.92 -8.61 -3.79
N ASN A 103 -13.86 -8.97 -4.67
CA ASN A 103 -14.66 -10.20 -4.63
C ASN A 103 -13.84 -11.49 -4.61
N GLU A 104 -12.52 -11.48 -4.84
CA GLU A 104 -11.64 -12.64 -4.63
C GLU A 104 -11.35 -12.90 -3.15
N TRP A 105 -11.25 -11.85 -2.32
CA TRP A 105 -10.83 -11.95 -0.91
C TRP A 105 -11.91 -11.56 0.11
N THR A 106 -12.92 -10.76 -0.26
CA THR A 106 -14.05 -10.39 0.63
C THR A 106 -14.97 -11.56 1.01
N GLY A 107 -14.72 -12.77 0.51
CA GLY A 107 -15.32 -14.03 0.99
C GLY A 107 -14.50 -14.76 2.07
N ALA A 108 -13.45 -14.15 2.63
CA ALA A 108 -12.52 -14.79 3.56
C ALA A 108 -13.20 -15.45 4.77
N ARG A 109 -14.13 -14.75 5.43
CA ARG A 109 -14.88 -15.23 6.60
C ARG A 109 -16.26 -15.75 6.22
N SER A 110 -17.02 -14.98 5.44
CA SER A 110 -18.42 -15.25 5.09
C SER A 110 -18.62 -16.40 4.10
N PHE A 111 -17.66 -16.63 3.18
CA PHE A 111 -17.76 -17.64 2.13
C PHE A 111 -16.61 -18.66 2.15
N GLY A 112 -15.90 -18.76 3.29
CA GLY A 112 -14.92 -19.81 3.55
C GLY A 112 -13.67 -19.73 2.67
N ARG A 113 -13.10 -18.53 2.52
CA ARG A 113 -11.90 -18.25 1.69
C ARG A 113 -12.07 -18.58 0.20
N LYS A 114 -13.29 -18.40 -0.32
CA LYS A 114 -13.59 -18.47 -1.75
C LYS A 114 -13.99 -17.10 -2.25
N SER A 115 -13.73 -16.83 -3.52
CA SER A 115 -14.30 -15.66 -4.19
C SER A 115 -15.83 -15.66 -4.08
N LEU A 116 -16.43 -14.49 -3.88
CA LEU A 116 -17.87 -14.29 -3.86
C LEU A 116 -18.53 -14.64 -5.21
N HIS A 117 -17.77 -14.67 -6.31
CA HIS A 117 -18.23 -15.14 -7.63
C HIS A 117 -17.99 -16.63 -7.90
N TYR A 118 -17.34 -17.38 -6.99
CA TYR A 118 -17.04 -18.80 -7.21
C TYR A 118 -18.31 -19.60 -7.50
N ILE A 119 -18.40 -20.22 -8.68
CA ILE A 119 -19.53 -21.06 -9.08
C ILE A 119 -19.31 -22.48 -8.54
N GLY A 120 -20.06 -22.85 -7.51
CA GLY A 120 -19.99 -24.15 -6.85
C GLY A 120 -21.29 -24.95 -6.90
N THR A 121 -21.32 -26.06 -6.16
CA THR A 121 -22.54 -26.84 -5.91
C THR A 121 -23.54 -26.11 -5.00
N THR A 122 -23.03 -25.25 -4.12
CA THR A 122 -23.80 -24.29 -3.32
C THR A 122 -23.82 -22.93 -4.02
N PRO A 123 -24.97 -22.23 -4.12
CA PRO A 123 -25.03 -20.88 -4.65
C PRO A 123 -24.13 -19.91 -3.89
N ASN A 124 -23.40 -19.04 -4.58
CA ASN A 124 -22.58 -18.00 -3.96
C ASN A 124 -23.41 -16.77 -3.53
N PRO A 125 -22.88 -15.84 -2.71
CA PRO A 125 -23.68 -14.76 -2.13
C PRO A 125 -24.42 -13.90 -3.17
N TYR A 126 -23.79 -13.60 -4.32
CA TYR A 126 -24.45 -12.97 -5.46
C TYR A 126 -25.64 -13.79 -5.98
N GLN A 127 -25.45 -15.09 -6.24
CA GLN A 127 -26.53 -15.97 -6.69
C GLN A 127 -27.67 -16.09 -5.67
N GLN A 128 -27.37 -16.05 -4.37
CA GLN A 128 -28.38 -16.06 -3.32
C GLN A 128 -29.15 -14.74 -3.30
N ALA A 129 -28.46 -13.60 -3.37
CA ALA A 129 -29.08 -12.27 -3.46
C ALA A 129 -30.00 -12.16 -4.69
N ILE A 130 -29.49 -12.41 -5.90
CA ILE A 130 -30.26 -12.38 -7.15
C ILE A 130 -31.48 -13.33 -7.07
N SER A 131 -31.31 -14.54 -6.50
CA SER A 131 -32.40 -15.51 -6.36
C SER A 131 -33.47 -15.09 -5.35
N ILE A 132 -33.13 -14.37 -4.28
CA ILE A 132 -34.11 -13.92 -3.28
C ILE A 132 -34.80 -12.62 -3.73
N ILE A 133 -34.05 -11.67 -4.30
CA ILE A 133 -34.59 -10.47 -4.95
C ILE A 133 -35.58 -10.90 -6.04
N GLY A 134 -35.21 -11.87 -6.88
CA GLY A 134 -36.06 -12.36 -7.97
C GLY A 134 -37.34 -13.06 -7.55
N LYS A 135 -37.46 -13.53 -6.30
CA LYS A 135 -38.72 -14.04 -5.73
C LYS A 135 -39.63 -12.93 -5.19
N THR A 136 -39.08 -11.76 -4.89
CA THR A 136 -39.72 -10.76 -4.02
C THR A 136 -40.00 -9.44 -4.71
N LEU A 137 -39.17 -9.04 -5.68
CA LEU A 137 -39.34 -7.80 -6.44
C LEU A 137 -39.98 -8.01 -7.82
N SER A 138 -39.85 -9.19 -8.43
CA SER A 138 -40.45 -9.52 -9.74
C SER A 138 -41.98 -9.38 -9.78
N VAL A 139 -42.64 -9.41 -8.62
CA VAL A 139 -44.09 -9.18 -8.48
C VAL A 139 -44.49 -7.72 -8.80
N PHE A 140 -43.52 -6.80 -8.79
CA PHE A 140 -43.70 -5.37 -9.07
C PHE A 140 -43.09 -4.92 -10.41
N ASP A 141 -42.50 -5.83 -11.19
CA ASP A 141 -41.86 -5.52 -12.47
C ASP A 141 -42.90 -5.54 -13.61
N GLU A 142 -42.98 -4.49 -14.45
CA GLU A 142 -44.11 -4.32 -15.38
C GLU A 142 -44.12 -5.32 -16.56
N ASP A 143 -42.94 -5.61 -17.13
CA ASP A 143 -42.79 -6.40 -18.35
C ASP A 143 -41.86 -7.63 -18.20
N ASN A 144 -41.24 -7.82 -17.04
CA ASN A 144 -40.25 -8.85 -16.73
C ASN A 144 -38.95 -8.71 -17.56
N LEU A 145 -38.63 -7.52 -18.09
CA LEU A 145 -37.44 -7.24 -18.91
C LEU A 145 -36.40 -6.44 -18.13
N ILE A 146 -35.52 -7.16 -17.43
CA ILE A 146 -34.53 -6.61 -16.50
C ILE A 146 -33.25 -6.19 -17.25
N PRO A 147 -32.89 -4.89 -17.32
CA PRO A 147 -31.59 -4.46 -17.82
C PRO A 147 -30.50 -4.89 -16.82
N CYS A 148 -29.60 -5.77 -17.24
CA CYS A 148 -28.57 -6.34 -16.38
C CYS A 148 -27.15 -6.05 -16.89
N TYR A 149 -26.32 -5.48 -16.01
CA TYR A 149 -24.99 -4.97 -16.33
C TYR A 149 -23.94 -5.43 -15.34
N GLY A 150 -22.69 -5.55 -15.80
CA GLY A 150 -21.51 -5.69 -14.95
C GLY A 150 -20.57 -4.49 -15.05
N PHE A 151 -19.81 -4.25 -13.98
CA PHE A 151 -18.82 -3.17 -13.90
C PHE A 151 -17.63 -3.58 -13.02
N GLY A 152 -16.44 -3.02 -13.29
CA GLY A 152 -15.21 -3.34 -12.55
C GLY A 152 -14.40 -4.52 -13.08
N ASP A 153 -14.78 -5.11 -14.21
CA ASP A 153 -13.96 -6.10 -14.90
C ASP A 153 -12.83 -5.43 -15.72
N ALA A 154 -11.92 -6.22 -16.28
CA ALA A 154 -10.80 -5.73 -17.09
C ALA A 154 -11.21 -5.03 -18.41
N THR A 155 -12.48 -5.04 -18.81
CA THR A 155 -12.99 -4.24 -19.93
C THR A 155 -13.65 -2.92 -19.51
N THR A 156 -14.14 -2.81 -18.26
CA THR A 156 -14.89 -1.63 -17.77
C THR A 156 -14.14 -0.76 -16.75
N HIS A 157 -13.28 -1.35 -15.91
CA HIS A 157 -12.61 -0.68 -14.80
C HIS A 157 -13.61 0.15 -13.95
N ASP A 158 -13.23 1.33 -13.47
CA ASP A 158 -14.13 2.29 -12.81
C ASP A 158 -14.82 3.27 -13.78
N GLN A 159 -14.67 3.07 -15.09
CA GLN A 159 -15.09 4.04 -16.11
C GLN A 159 -16.41 3.70 -16.80
N ASP A 160 -16.72 2.42 -17.01
CA ASP A 160 -17.82 1.95 -17.87
C ASP A 160 -18.65 0.80 -17.26
N VAL A 161 -19.66 0.34 -18.01
CA VAL A 161 -20.44 -0.88 -17.73
C VAL A 161 -20.55 -1.72 -18.99
N PHE A 162 -20.61 -3.05 -18.88
CA PHE A 162 -20.98 -3.94 -19.98
C PHE A 162 -22.38 -4.52 -19.74
N SER A 163 -23.16 -4.70 -20.82
CA SER A 163 -24.45 -5.37 -20.77
C SER A 163 -24.28 -6.88 -20.78
N PHE A 164 -25.12 -7.61 -20.06
CA PHE A 164 -25.05 -9.07 -20.00
C PHE A 164 -25.41 -9.72 -21.36
N ASN A 165 -26.23 -9.06 -22.19
CA ASN A 165 -26.63 -9.56 -23.49
C ASN A 165 -26.00 -8.77 -24.65
N PRO A 166 -25.64 -9.43 -25.77
CA PRO A 166 -25.18 -8.73 -26.97
C PRO A 166 -26.23 -7.76 -27.52
N ASN A 167 -25.80 -6.55 -27.87
CA ASN A 167 -26.63 -5.43 -28.35
C ASN A 167 -27.58 -4.80 -27.29
N ASP A 168 -27.27 -4.98 -26.00
CA ASP A 168 -27.98 -4.35 -24.87
C ASP A 168 -29.48 -4.72 -24.75
N THR A 169 -29.83 -5.97 -25.04
CA THR A 169 -31.19 -6.49 -24.87
C THR A 169 -31.44 -7.00 -23.46
N PHE A 170 -32.51 -6.54 -22.80
CA PHE A 170 -32.78 -6.87 -21.40
C PHE A 170 -33.06 -8.38 -21.17
N CYS A 171 -32.80 -8.87 -19.95
CA CYS A 171 -33.02 -10.26 -19.56
C CYS A 171 -34.49 -10.52 -19.21
N ASN A 172 -35.07 -11.60 -19.69
CA ASN A 172 -36.43 -12.03 -19.38
C ASN A 172 -36.48 -12.73 -18.01
N GLY A 173 -36.63 -11.94 -16.96
CA GLY A 173 -36.74 -12.38 -15.57
C GLY A 173 -35.42 -12.75 -14.90
N PHE A 174 -35.47 -12.90 -13.57
CA PHE A 174 -34.30 -13.19 -12.74
C PHE A 174 -33.69 -14.58 -13.01
N GLU A 175 -34.46 -15.51 -13.59
CA GLU A 175 -33.97 -16.78 -14.13
C GLU A 175 -32.93 -16.58 -15.24
N GLU A 176 -33.17 -15.66 -16.19
CA GLU A 176 -32.20 -15.35 -17.24
C GLU A 176 -31.02 -14.56 -16.68
N VAL A 177 -31.25 -13.60 -15.77
CA VAL A 177 -30.16 -12.91 -15.04
C VAL A 177 -29.23 -13.92 -14.32
N LEU A 178 -29.79 -14.94 -13.67
CA LEU A 178 -29.01 -16.02 -13.03
C LEU A 178 -28.29 -16.94 -14.02
N MET A 179 -28.83 -17.12 -15.23
CA MET A 179 -28.16 -17.85 -16.32
C MET A 179 -26.99 -17.04 -16.88
N CYS A 180 -27.23 -15.81 -17.33
CA CYS A 180 -26.21 -14.90 -17.84
C CYS A 180 -25.09 -14.69 -16.82
N TYR A 181 -25.41 -14.49 -15.53
CA TYR A 181 -24.40 -14.43 -14.46
C TYR A 181 -23.51 -15.69 -14.40
N ARG A 182 -24.12 -16.88 -14.49
CA ARG A 182 -23.38 -18.17 -14.45
C ARG A 182 -22.53 -18.42 -15.67
N GLU A 183 -22.93 -17.90 -16.84
CA GLU A 183 -22.19 -18.08 -18.09
C GLU A 183 -21.09 -17.03 -18.25
N ILE A 184 -21.36 -15.76 -17.95
CA ILE A 184 -20.48 -14.63 -18.24
C ILE A 184 -19.40 -14.48 -17.15
N VAL A 185 -19.78 -14.38 -15.87
CA VAL A 185 -18.85 -14.00 -14.80
C VAL A 185 -17.63 -14.94 -14.66
N PRO A 186 -17.73 -16.28 -14.84
CA PRO A 186 -16.57 -17.17 -14.86
C PRO A 186 -15.63 -17.05 -16.07
N GLN A 187 -16.02 -16.27 -17.07
CA GLN A 187 -15.22 -15.94 -18.25
C GLN A 187 -14.53 -14.57 -18.13
N LEU A 188 -15.09 -13.66 -17.32
CA LEU A 188 -14.53 -12.34 -17.05
C LEU A 188 -13.17 -12.43 -16.34
N ARG A 189 -12.42 -11.33 -16.42
CA ARG A 189 -11.26 -11.06 -15.59
C ARG A 189 -11.62 -9.92 -14.63
N LEU A 190 -11.75 -10.23 -13.35
CA LEU A 190 -12.05 -9.25 -12.30
C LEU A 190 -10.91 -8.21 -12.22
N SER A 191 -11.25 -6.94 -12.02
CA SER A 191 -10.29 -5.81 -12.05
C SER A 191 -10.67 -4.72 -11.03
N GLY A 192 -10.37 -3.46 -11.34
CA GLY A 192 -10.81 -2.27 -10.62
C GLY A 192 -10.38 -1.01 -11.39
N PRO A 193 -10.39 0.18 -10.78
CA PRO A 193 -10.90 0.48 -9.44
C PRO A 193 -12.41 0.24 -9.28
N THR A 194 -12.93 0.44 -8.08
CA THR A 194 -14.34 0.25 -7.74
C THR A 194 -15.04 1.61 -7.59
N SER A 195 -15.96 1.91 -8.51
CA SER A 195 -16.83 3.10 -8.50
C SER A 195 -18.24 2.70 -8.92
N PHE A 196 -19.28 3.24 -8.28
CA PHE A 196 -20.66 3.00 -8.70
C PHE A 196 -21.19 4.05 -9.68
N ALA A 197 -20.40 5.09 -9.99
CA ALA A 197 -20.80 6.13 -10.93
C ALA A 197 -21.22 5.61 -12.32
N PRO A 198 -20.51 4.66 -12.96
CA PRO A 198 -20.91 4.18 -14.30
C PRO A 198 -22.27 3.48 -14.32
N ILE A 199 -22.57 2.66 -13.31
CA ILE A 199 -23.84 1.92 -13.23
C ILE A 199 -25.01 2.82 -12.86
N ILE A 200 -24.81 3.80 -11.97
CA ILE A 200 -25.82 4.82 -11.64
C ILE A 200 -26.09 5.72 -12.87
N GLU A 201 -25.07 6.06 -13.65
CA GLU A 201 -25.24 6.83 -14.91
C GLU A 201 -25.97 6.04 -16.01
N ARG A 202 -25.71 4.73 -16.16
CA ARG A 202 -26.52 3.92 -17.10
C ARG A 202 -27.96 3.81 -16.62
N ALA A 203 -28.21 3.69 -15.31
CA ALA A 203 -29.57 3.70 -14.77
C ALA A 203 -30.32 5.01 -15.00
N MET A 204 -29.68 6.17 -14.79
CA MET A 204 -30.26 7.47 -15.17
C MET A 204 -30.57 7.54 -16.68
N THR A 205 -29.70 6.95 -17.52
CA THR A 205 -29.91 6.90 -18.98
C THR A 205 -31.15 6.08 -19.33
N ILE A 206 -31.35 4.91 -18.70
CA ILE A 206 -32.55 4.05 -18.89
C ILE A 206 -33.83 4.76 -18.44
N VAL A 207 -33.79 5.46 -17.30
CA VAL A 207 -34.93 6.27 -16.81
C VAL A 207 -35.29 7.37 -17.82
N GLU A 208 -34.30 8.08 -18.36
CA GLU A 208 -34.52 9.09 -19.40
C GLU A 208 -35.04 8.46 -20.71
N GLU A 209 -34.47 7.31 -21.15
CA GLU A 209 -34.92 6.52 -22.30
C GLU A 209 -36.39 6.09 -22.17
N SER A 210 -36.81 5.59 -21.00
CA SER A 210 -38.21 5.20 -20.70
C SER A 210 -39.22 6.36 -20.75
N GLY A 211 -38.75 7.61 -20.66
CA GLY A 211 -39.61 8.80 -20.53
C GLY A 211 -39.91 9.19 -19.08
N GLY A 212 -39.07 8.78 -18.14
CA GLY A 212 -39.24 9.08 -16.71
C GLY A 212 -40.17 8.12 -15.97
N GLN A 213 -40.23 6.83 -16.37
CA GLN A 213 -40.86 5.80 -15.54
C GLN A 213 -40.04 5.55 -14.28
N TYR A 214 -40.70 5.07 -13.21
CA TYR A 214 -40.03 4.79 -11.93
C TYR A 214 -39.20 3.50 -12.01
N HIS A 215 -37.91 3.60 -11.67
CA HIS A 215 -36.99 2.47 -11.67
C HIS A 215 -36.35 2.24 -10.29
N VAL A 216 -36.03 0.99 -9.99
CA VAL A 216 -35.18 0.61 -8.85
C VAL A 216 -33.90 -0.04 -9.37
N LEU A 217 -32.75 0.62 -9.13
CA LEU A 217 -31.43 0.08 -9.40
C LEU A 217 -30.96 -0.77 -8.21
N LEU A 218 -30.79 -2.06 -8.46
CA LEU A 218 -30.25 -3.05 -7.53
C LEU A 218 -28.76 -3.22 -7.81
N ILE A 219 -27.90 -2.62 -6.99
CA ILE A 219 -26.45 -2.84 -7.06
C ILE A 219 -26.10 -3.96 -6.08
N ILE A 220 -25.50 -5.05 -6.56
CA ILE A 220 -24.94 -6.11 -5.69
C ILE A 220 -23.42 -5.96 -5.71
N ALA A 221 -22.81 -5.79 -4.53
CA ALA A 221 -21.39 -5.43 -4.40
C ALA A 221 -20.79 -5.86 -3.05
N ASP A 222 -19.45 -5.87 -2.95
CA ASP A 222 -18.73 -6.18 -1.70
C ASP A 222 -18.34 -4.95 -0.86
N GLY A 223 -18.77 -3.78 -1.30
CA GLY A 223 -18.62 -2.50 -0.59
C GLY A 223 -17.24 -1.86 -0.71
N GLN A 224 -16.28 -2.47 -1.41
CA GLN A 224 -14.89 -1.98 -1.48
C GLN A 224 -14.70 -0.86 -2.53
N VAL A 225 -15.52 0.19 -2.47
CA VAL A 225 -15.29 1.44 -3.24
C VAL A 225 -13.86 1.92 -2.97
N THR A 226 -13.09 2.17 -4.03
CA THR A 226 -11.64 2.34 -3.90
C THR A 226 -11.30 3.61 -3.13
N ARG A 227 -10.60 3.45 -2.00
CA ARG A 227 -10.10 4.57 -1.18
C ARG A 227 -8.70 4.99 -1.59
N SER A 228 -8.42 6.29 -1.45
CA SER A 228 -7.07 6.83 -1.59
C SER A 228 -6.26 6.58 -0.31
N VAL A 229 -4.96 6.36 -0.46
CA VAL A 229 -3.99 6.28 0.66
C VAL A 229 -3.36 7.66 0.93
N ASP A 230 -3.40 8.56 -0.05
CA ASP A 230 -2.74 9.87 -0.07
C ASP A 230 -3.70 11.06 0.20
N THR A 231 -4.92 10.79 0.68
CA THR A 231 -5.92 11.84 0.98
C THR A 231 -5.74 12.43 2.37
N ASP A 232 -5.34 13.71 2.43
CA ASP A 232 -5.26 14.51 3.66
C ASP A 232 -6.54 14.39 4.51
N ASN A 233 -6.38 13.99 5.77
CA ASN A 233 -7.29 14.16 6.92
C ASN A 233 -8.80 14.34 6.60
N GLY A 234 -9.39 13.36 5.90
CA GLY A 234 -10.84 13.25 5.69
C GLY A 234 -11.36 13.62 4.29
N GLY A 235 -10.50 13.79 3.29
CA GLY A 235 -10.93 13.85 1.88
C GLY A 235 -11.39 12.48 1.34
N PHE A 236 -12.44 12.47 0.52
CA PHE A 236 -12.89 11.30 -0.25
C PHE A 236 -11.91 10.98 -1.40
N SER A 237 -11.86 9.72 -1.83
CA SER A 237 -11.16 9.35 -3.07
C SER A 237 -11.86 9.89 -4.33
N PRO A 238 -11.19 9.86 -5.51
CA PRO A 238 -11.85 10.19 -6.78
C PRO A 238 -13.08 9.30 -7.06
N GLN A 239 -13.01 8.01 -6.75
CA GLN A 239 -14.10 7.04 -6.96
C GLN A 239 -15.24 7.23 -5.95
N GLU A 240 -14.93 7.53 -4.68
CA GLU A 240 -15.92 7.88 -3.66
C GLU A 240 -16.64 9.19 -4.04
N GLN A 241 -15.91 10.23 -4.46
CA GLN A 241 -16.50 11.50 -4.88
C GLN A 241 -17.38 11.35 -6.14
N GLN A 242 -16.90 10.65 -7.18
CA GLN A 242 -17.70 10.36 -8.38
C GLN A 242 -18.98 9.57 -8.04
N THR A 243 -18.90 8.63 -7.11
CA THR A 243 -20.05 7.86 -6.63
C THR A 243 -21.06 8.76 -5.90
N ILE A 244 -20.61 9.64 -5.01
CA ILE A 244 -21.46 10.64 -4.34
C ILE A 244 -22.12 11.57 -5.38
N ASP A 245 -21.34 12.10 -6.33
CA ASP A 245 -21.83 13.00 -7.38
C ASP A 245 -22.82 12.31 -8.34
N ALA A 246 -22.72 10.98 -8.52
CA ALA A 246 -23.70 10.18 -9.25
C ALA A 246 -25.00 9.95 -8.44
N ILE A 247 -24.91 9.63 -7.14
CA ILE A 247 -26.09 9.46 -6.26
C ILE A 247 -26.88 10.78 -6.16
N VAL A 248 -26.18 11.91 -5.99
CA VAL A 248 -26.79 13.25 -5.94
C VAL A 248 -27.52 13.57 -7.25
N ARG A 249 -26.88 13.37 -8.41
CA ARG A 249 -27.54 13.55 -9.72
C ARG A 249 -28.74 12.62 -9.89
N ALA A 250 -28.64 11.36 -9.47
CA ALA A 250 -29.74 10.39 -9.55
C ALA A 250 -30.98 10.82 -8.73
N SER A 251 -30.83 11.66 -7.70
CA SER A 251 -31.97 12.20 -6.93
C SER A 251 -32.81 13.23 -7.69
N GLU A 252 -32.37 13.67 -8.88
CA GLU A 252 -33.15 14.51 -9.80
C GLU A 252 -34.05 13.68 -10.75
N TYR A 253 -33.99 12.35 -10.67
CA TYR A 253 -34.72 11.39 -11.51
C TYR A 253 -35.71 10.57 -10.66
N PRO A 254 -36.75 9.95 -11.27
CA PRO A 254 -37.58 8.95 -10.60
C PRO A 254 -36.84 7.60 -10.46
N LEU A 255 -35.72 7.61 -9.75
CA LEU A 255 -34.79 6.49 -9.58
C LEU A 255 -34.46 6.25 -8.10
N SER A 256 -34.71 5.03 -7.64
CA SER A 256 -34.26 4.54 -6.33
C SER A 256 -33.06 3.61 -6.49
N ILE A 257 -32.13 3.65 -5.55
CA ILE A 257 -30.92 2.82 -5.55
C ILE A 257 -30.93 1.94 -4.29
N VAL A 258 -30.75 0.63 -4.46
CA VAL A 258 -30.63 -0.34 -3.36
C VAL A 258 -29.31 -1.08 -3.51
N LEU A 259 -28.38 -0.85 -2.57
CA LEU A 259 -27.08 -1.50 -2.50
C LEU A 259 -27.14 -2.74 -1.59
N VAL A 260 -27.02 -3.91 -2.20
CA VAL A 260 -27.02 -5.22 -1.52
C VAL A 260 -25.58 -5.65 -1.26
N GLY A 261 -25.13 -5.42 -0.03
CA GLY A 261 -23.78 -5.72 0.44
C GLY A 261 -23.56 -7.21 0.73
N VAL A 262 -22.75 -7.87 -0.10
CA VAL A 262 -22.35 -9.28 0.04
C VAL A 262 -20.89 -9.42 0.47
N GLY A 263 -20.53 -10.50 1.15
CA GLY A 263 -19.18 -10.69 1.69
C GLY A 263 -18.92 -10.00 3.03
N ASP A 264 -17.64 -9.85 3.37
CA ASP A 264 -17.16 -9.49 4.71
C ASP A 264 -17.23 -7.99 5.05
N GLY A 265 -17.34 -7.10 4.04
CA GLY A 265 -17.14 -5.66 4.20
C GLY A 265 -15.65 -5.28 4.30
N PRO A 266 -15.30 -4.11 4.88
CA PRO A 266 -16.12 -3.24 5.74
C PRO A 266 -17.22 -2.45 5.02
N TRP A 267 -18.21 -1.99 5.79
CA TRP A 267 -19.46 -1.40 5.30
C TRP A 267 -19.65 0.07 5.68
N ASP A 268 -18.60 0.74 6.18
CA ASP A 268 -18.72 2.06 6.80
C ASP A 268 -18.97 3.20 5.83
N THR A 269 -18.34 3.22 4.65
CA THR A 269 -18.67 4.21 3.60
C THR A 269 -20.12 4.01 3.12
N MET A 270 -20.59 2.76 3.03
CA MET A 270 -21.95 2.46 2.53
C MET A 270 -23.02 2.98 3.50
N ARG A 271 -22.80 2.84 4.81
CA ARG A 271 -23.63 3.47 5.86
C ARG A 271 -23.56 5.00 5.87
N GLN A 272 -22.48 5.61 5.37
CA GLN A 272 -22.40 7.06 5.20
C GLN A 272 -23.22 7.53 4.00
N PHE A 273 -23.27 6.75 2.90
CA PHE A 273 -24.07 7.07 1.71
C PHE A 273 -25.58 6.94 1.97
N ASP A 274 -25.99 5.96 2.79
CA ASP A 274 -27.33 5.81 3.38
C ASP A 274 -27.82 7.13 4.02
N ASP A 275 -27.17 7.56 5.11
CA ASP A 275 -27.72 8.53 6.05
C ASP A 275 -27.25 9.99 5.82
N ASN A 276 -26.11 10.20 5.13
CA ASN A 276 -25.30 11.41 5.29
C ASN A 276 -24.87 12.09 3.97
N ILE A 277 -25.64 11.96 2.87
CA ILE A 277 -25.44 12.75 1.65
C ILE A 277 -26.33 14.02 1.71
N PRO A 278 -25.80 15.22 2.01
CA PRO A 278 -26.62 16.40 2.31
C PRO A 278 -27.12 17.17 1.07
N ALA A 279 -26.72 16.77 -0.14
CA ALA A 279 -26.98 17.49 -1.39
C ALA A 279 -28.08 16.87 -2.26
N ARG A 280 -28.62 15.70 -1.89
CA ARG A 280 -29.68 14.99 -2.63
C ARG A 280 -31.04 15.68 -2.48
N ALA A 281 -31.85 15.69 -3.53
CA ALA A 281 -33.17 16.33 -3.56
C ALA A 281 -34.22 15.54 -2.74
N PHE A 282 -34.09 14.21 -2.72
CA PHE A 282 -34.73 13.29 -1.79
C PHE A 282 -33.76 12.15 -1.47
N ASP A 283 -34.02 11.44 -0.38
CA ASP A 283 -33.32 10.22 -0.01
C ASP A 283 -33.61 9.11 -1.03
N ASN A 284 -32.60 8.72 -1.81
CA ASN A 284 -32.73 7.82 -2.96
C ASN A 284 -31.79 6.61 -2.91
N PHE A 285 -31.16 6.34 -1.77
CA PHE A 285 -30.12 5.32 -1.63
C PHE A 285 -30.28 4.54 -0.33
N GLN A 286 -30.58 3.24 -0.45
CA GLN A 286 -30.68 2.28 0.66
C GLN A 286 -29.52 1.28 0.62
N PHE A 287 -28.81 1.10 1.73
CA PHE A 287 -27.86 0.01 1.93
C PHE A 287 -28.46 -1.17 2.72
N VAL A 288 -28.19 -2.40 2.28
CA VAL A 288 -28.61 -3.63 2.96
C VAL A 288 -27.45 -4.61 3.08
N ASN A 289 -27.06 -4.94 4.32
CA ASN A 289 -26.04 -5.94 4.60
C ASN A 289 -26.62 -7.37 4.49
N PHE A 290 -26.55 -7.95 3.30
CA PHE A 290 -27.03 -9.30 3.01
C PHE A 290 -26.32 -10.36 3.86
N THR A 291 -25.00 -10.24 4.01
CA THR A 291 -24.19 -11.20 4.79
C THR A 291 -24.62 -11.28 6.25
N ASP A 292 -24.85 -10.13 6.91
CA ASP A 292 -25.29 -10.10 8.31
C ASP A 292 -26.64 -10.82 8.47
N ILE A 293 -27.65 -10.47 7.66
CA ILE A 293 -28.99 -11.08 7.69
C ILE A 293 -28.89 -12.59 7.43
N MET A 294 -28.12 -13.01 6.43
CA MET A 294 -27.95 -14.43 6.11
C MET A 294 -27.13 -15.20 7.16
N SER A 295 -26.30 -14.53 7.97
CA SER A 295 -25.54 -15.18 9.06
C SER A 295 -26.40 -15.52 10.29
N LYS A 296 -27.54 -14.84 10.50
CA LYS A 296 -28.37 -14.97 11.71
C LYS A 296 -28.82 -16.42 11.94
N ASN A 297 -28.85 -16.87 13.19
CA ASN A 297 -29.28 -18.24 13.52
C ASN A 297 -30.82 -18.35 13.63
N ILE A 298 -31.50 -18.13 12.50
CA ILE A 298 -32.96 -18.18 12.34
C ILE A 298 -33.34 -19.04 11.13
N ASP A 299 -34.63 -19.35 11.00
CA ASP A 299 -35.19 -20.11 9.88
C ASP A 299 -34.86 -19.47 8.50
N PRO A 300 -34.48 -20.24 7.46
CA PRO A 300 -34.12 -19.69 6.16
C PRO A 300 -35.20 -18.82 5.50
N ALA A 301 -36.47 -19.19 5.57
CA ALA A 301 -37.54 -18.38 4.98
C ALA A 301 -37.74 -17.06 5.73
N ARG A 302 -37.41 -17.01 7.03
CA ARG A 302 -37.34 -15.75 7.77
C ARG A 302 -36.15 -14.87 7.35
N LYS A 303 -35.01 -15.45 6.96
CA LYS A 303 -33.87 -14.68 6.42
C LYS A 303 -34.21 -14.07 5.06
N GLU A 304 -34.82 -14.86 4.17
CA GLU A 304 -35.30 -14.36 2.87
C GLU A 304 -36.30 -13.21 3.07
N ALA A 305 -37.22 -13.35 4.03
CA ALA A 305 -38.21 -12.32 4.33
C ALA A 305 -37.63 -11.06 5.03
N GLU A 306 -36.66 -11.22 5.94
CA GLU A 306 -35.97 -10.10 6.61
C GLU A 306 -35.15 -9.28 5.61
N PHE A 307 -34.40 -9.95 4.71
CA PHE A 307 -33.64 -9.29 3.65
C PHE A 307 -34.54 -8.54 2.66
N ALA A 308 -35.65 -9.15 2.22
CA ALA A 308 -36.59 -8.50 1.31
C ALA A 308 -37.30 -7.29 1.97
N LEU A 309 -37.62 -7.37 3.26
CA LEU A 309 -38.14 -6.25 4.04
C LEU A 309 -37.13 -5.09 4.13
N SER A 310 -35.85 -5.37 4.39
CA SER A 310 -34.79 -4.35 4.38
C SER A 310 -34.58 -3.72 3.00
N ALA A 311 -34.57 -4.52 1.92
CA ALA A 311 -34.39 -4.02 0.56
C ALA A 311 -35.54 -3.14 0.04
N LEU A 312 -36.72 -3.24 0.66
CA LEU A 312 -37.91 -2.46 0.30
C LEU A 312 -38.27 -1.36 1.30
N MET A 313 -37.52 -1.20 2.40
CA MET A 313 -37.95 -0.41 3.57
C MET A 313 -38.29 1.05 3.21
N GLU A 314 -37.47 1.68 2.37
CA GLU A 314 -37.68 3.07 1.97
C GLU A 314 -38.50 3.25 0.69
N ILE A 315 -38.56 2.25 -0.19
CA ILE A 315 -39.13 2.34 -1.55
C ILE A 315 -40.53 3.00 -1.60
N PRO A 316 -41.49 2.73 -0.66
CA PRO A 316 -42.78 3.44 -0.65
C PRO A 316 -42.67 4.96 -0.40
N SER A 317 -41.68 5.37 0.40
CA SER A 317 -41.41 6.78 0.71
C SER A 317 -40.61 7.45 -0.40
N GLN A 318 -39.65 6.73 -1.00
CA GLN A 318 -38.85 7.20 -2.13
C GLN A 318 -39.74 7.43 -3.38
N TYR A 319 -40.54 6.44 -3.78
CA TYR A 319 -41.53 6.59 -4.87
C TYR A 319 -42.45 7.80 -4.63
N LYS A 320 -42.97 7.96 -3.41
CA LYS A 320 -43.81 9.10 -3.04
C LYS A 320 -43.07 10.44 -3.08
N ALA A 321 -41.76 10.47 -2.82
CA ALA A 321 -40.95 11.68 -3.01
C ALA A 321 -40.87 12.04 -4.50
N THR A 322 -40.67 11.06 -5.41
CA THR A 322 -40.66 11.32 -6.87
C THR A 322 -42.00 11.91 -7.36
N LEU A 323 -43.12 11.48 -6.78
CA LEU A 323 -44.46 12.03 -7.04
C LEU A 323 -44.64 13.46 -6.48
N GLU A 324 -44.24 13.71 -5.22
CA GLU A 324 -44.40 15.03 -4.59
C GLU A 324 -43.44 16.10 -5.14
N LEU A 325 -42.25 15.70 -5.59
CA LEU A 325 -41.30 16.55 -6.33
C LEU A 325 -41.69 16.69 -7.82
N GLY A 326 -42.50 15.75 -8.34
CA GLY A 326 -43.00 15.77 -9.71
C GLY A 326 -42.02 15.23 -10.76
N LEU A 327 -41.05 14.41 -10.36
CA LEU A 327 -40.02 13.84 -11.25
C LEU A 327 -40.59 12.76 -12.20
N LEU A 328 -41.63 12.06 -11.75
CA LEU A 328 -42.25 10.97 -12.50
C LEU A 328 -42.89 11.46 -13.82
N GLY A 329 -42.58 10.78 -14.93
CA GLY A 329 -43.06 11.12 -16.26
C GLY A 329 -42.42 12.37 -16.89
N GLN A 330 -41.31 12.87 -16.32
CA GLN A 330 -40.52 13.94 -16.91
C GLN A 330 -39.21 13.43 -17.49
N ARG A 331 -38.75 14.09 -18.56
CA ARG A 331 -37.40 13.96 -19.12
C ARG A 331 -36.58 15.17 -18.73
N THR A 332 -35.41 14.94 -18.14
CA THR A 332 -34.50 15.99 -17.67
C THR A 332 -33.79 16.69 -18.83
N GLY A 333 -33.52 15.97 -19.92
CA GLY A 333 -32.70 16.43 -21.05
C GLY A 333 -31.21 16.64 -20.74
N HIS A 334 -30.75 16.32 -19.52
CA HIS A 334 -29.38 16.62 -19.05
C HIS A 334 -28.58 15.38 -18.64
N CYS A 335 -29.13 14.17 -18.79
CA CYS A 335 -28.42 12.92 -18.50
C CYS A 335 -27.17 12.75 -19.38
N PRO A 336 -26.01 12.31 -18.82
CA PRO A 336 -24.93 11.78 -19.62
C PRO A 336 -25.44 10.57 -20.42
N ASN A 337 -25.30 10.59 -21.75
CA ASN A 337 -25.74 9.48 -22.60
C ASN A 337 -24.73 8.32 -22.52
N ARG A 338 -24.86 7.49 -21.48
CA ARG A 338 -23.95 6.37 -21.22
C ARG A 338 -24.43 5.10 -21.93
N ILE A 339 -23.63 4.63 -22.87
CA ILE A 339 -23.85 3.43 -23.67
C ILE A 339 -23.10 2.26 -23.01
N ALA A 340 -23.76 1.12 -22.83
CA ALA A 340 -23.11 -0.07 -22.29
C ALA A 340 -22.23 -0.79 -23.34
N LEU A 341 -21.09 -1.33 -22.90
CA LEU A 341 -20.23 -2.18 -23.71
C LEU A 341 -20.89 -3.56 -23.96
N PRO A 342 -20.57 -4.26 -25.07
CA PRO A 342 -21.01 -5.63 -25.27
C PRO A 342 -20.34 -6.59 -24.26
N PRO A 343 -20.96 -7.75 -23.93
CA PRO A 343 -20.40 -8.70 -22.98
C PRO A 343 -19.00 -9.22 -23.42
N PRO A 344 -17.98 -9.24 -22.55
CA PRO A 344 -16.61 -9.60 -22.93
C PRO A 344 -16.41 -11.03 -23.44
N THR A 345 -16.10 -11.18 -24.74
CA THR A 345 -15.88 -12.48 -25.39
C THR A 345 -14.41 -12.89 -25.46
N TYR A 346 -13.92 -13.63 -24.48
CA TYR A 346 -12.55 -14.18 -24.45
C TYR A 346 -12.36 -15.43 -25.32
N ALA A 347 -12.63 -15.32 -26.63
CA ALA A 347 -12.42 -16.39 -27.61
C ALA A 347 -10.99 -16.38 -28.18
N THR A 348 -10.38 -17.56 -28.33
CA THR A 348 -8.98 -17.73 -28.76
C THR A 348 -8.76 -17.45 -30.25
N GLN A 349 -8.59 -16.17 -30.62
CA GLN A 349 -8.15 -15.79 -31.96
C GLN A 349 -6.67 -16.14 -32.19
N SER A 350 -6.43 -17.30 -32.82
CA SER A 350 -5.13 -17.66 -33.36
C SER A 350 -4.70 -16.66 -34.45
N MET A 351 -3.52 -16.06 -34.28
CA MET A 351 -2.92 -15.09 -35.21
C MET A 351 -2.68 -15.69 -36.61
N ARG A 352 -3.68 -15.57 -37.50
CA ARG A 352 -3.52 -15.88 -38.93
C ARG A 352 -2.85 -14.72 -39.67
N ASN A 353 -1.52 -14.76 -39.68
CA ASN A 353 -0.69 -13.94 -40.57
C ASN A 353 -1.22 -13.95 -42.01
N SER A 354 -1.73 -12.81 -42.48
CA SER A 354 -2.02 -12.57 -43.89
C SER A 354 -0.85 -11.80 -44.52
N PRO A 355 -0.23 -12.31 -45.59
CA PRO A 355 1.02 -11.75 -46.11
C PRO A 355 0.82 -10.42 -46.86
N ARG A 356 1.89 -9.60 -46.87
CA ARG A 356 2.00 -8.39 -47.71
C ARG A 356 1.72 -8.73 -49.18
N THR A 357 0.87 -7.94 -49.83
CA THR A 357 0.68 -8.00 -51.29
C THR A 357 1.29 -6.77 -51.99
N SER A 358 2.41 -6.99 -52.68
CA SER A 358 2.95 -6.03 -53.65
C SER A 358 2.26 -6.20 -55.01
N ARG A 359 1.99 -5.11 -55.72
CA ARG A 359 1.32 -5.15 -57.04
C ARG A 359 2.19 -5.81 -58.12
N SER A 360 1.68 -6.77 -58.88
CA SER A 360 2.12 -7.11 -60.25
C SER A 360 1.11 -7.98 -61.05
N THR A 361 0.45 -7.35 -62.03
CA THR A 361 0.15 -7.84 -63.41
C THR A 361 -0.14 -9.33 -63.74
N SER A 362 -1.41 -9.59 -64.08
CA SER A 362 -1.94 -10.08 -65.39
C SER A 362 -1.86 -11.55 -65.88
N PHE A 363 -3.00 -12.02 -66.45
CA PHE A 363 -3.22 -13.20 -67.35
C PHE A 363 -3.02 -14.62 -66.72
N GLN A 364 -3.66 -15.73 -67.15
CA GLN A 364 -4.68 -16.01 -68.19
C GLN A 364 -5.51 -17.32 -67.89
N ASN A 365 -6.74 -17.41 -68.42
CA ASN A 365 -7.57 -18.59 -68.81
C ASN A 365 -7.57 -19.97 -68.06
N ARG A 366 -8.74 -20.31 -67.45
CA ARG A 366 -9.75 -21.38 -67.83
C ARG A 366 -9.33 -22.63 -68.68
N PRO A 367 -10.12 -23.75 -68.69
CA PRO A 367 -10.96 -24.42 -67.66
C PRO A 367 -10.93 -26.00 -67.76
N TYR A 368 -12.03 -26.71 -67.40
CA TYR A 368 -12.29 -28.19 -67.41
C TYR A 368 -11.56 -29.03 -66.32
N ASP A 369 -12.05 -30.16 -65.77
CA ASP A 369 -13.40 -30.74 -65.46
C ASP A 369 -13.20 -32.18 -64.86
N SER A 370 -14.14 -32.97 -64.31
CA SER A 370 -15.54 -32.78 -63.82
C SER A 370 -16.02 -34.04 -63.04
N GLY A 371 -16.94 -33.89 -62.07
CA GLY A 371 -17.84 -34.96 -61.58
C GLY A 371 -17.42 -35.72 -60.29
N VAL A 372 -18.32 -36.43 -59.58
CA VAL A 372 -19.80 -36.38 -59.58
C VAL A 372 -20.35 -37.11 -58.31
N SER A 373 -21.46 -36.64 -57.72
CA SER A 373 -22.28 -37.33 -56.66
C SER A 373 -21.59 -37.61 -55.29
N SER A 374 -22.31 -37.82 -54.16
CA SER A 374 -23.73 -37.63 -53.81
C SER A 374 -23.95 -37.64 -52.27
N THR A 375 -24.95 -36.93 -51.77
CA THR A 375 -25.63 -37.18 -50.46
C THR A 375 -26.46 -38.48 -50.53
N PRO A 376 -26.99 -39.09 -49.42
CA PRO A 376 -27.28 -38.58 -48.06
C PRO A 376 -26.89 -39.63 -46.96
N PRO A 377 -27.58 -39.86 -45.81
CA PRO A 377 -28.45 -39.03 -44.97
C PRO A 377 -27.98 -38.97 -43.48
N SER A 378 -28.83 -38.45 -42.59
CA SER A 378 -28.66 -38.40 -41.13
C SER A 378 -28.97 -39.71 -40.38
N THR A 379 -28.26 -40.00 -39.29
CA THR A 379 -28.69 -40.96 -38.23
C THR A 379 -28.33 -40.48 -36.82
N THR A 380 -29.25 -40.68 -35.87
CA THR A 380 -29.14 -40.31 -34.44
C THR A 380 -28.54 -41.42 -33.56
N ARG A 381 -28.10 -41.04 -32.34
CA ARG A 381 -27.77 -41.88 -31.15
C ARG A 381 -26.40 -42.58 -31.13
N ASN A 382 -25.54 -42.19 -30.18
CA ASN A 382 -25.26 -42.97 -28.95
C ASN A 382 -24.14 -42.32 -28.11
N GLU A 383 -24.47 -41.63 -27.03
CA GLU A 383 -23.48 -41.02 -26.13
C GLU A 383 -22.84 -42.02 -25.14
N GLY A 384 -23.41 -43.23 -25.02
CA GLY A 384 -22.99 -44.25 -24.04
C GLY A 384 -21.76 -45.09 -24.39
N GLN A 385 -21.07 -44.84 -25.52
CA GLN A 385 -19.98 -45.73 -26.01
C GLN A 385 -18.57 -45.10 -26.04
N GLN A 386 -18.40 -43.82 -25.68
CA GLN A 386 -17.09 -43.16 -25.82
C GLN A 386 -16.08 -43.44 -24.69
N GLN A 387 -16.42 -44.18 -23.64
CA GLN A 387 -15.50 -44.43 -22.50
C GLN A 387 -14.52 -45.61 -22.69
N PHE A 388 -14.83 -46.57 -23.56
CA PHE A 388 -14.03 -47.78 -23.75
C PHE A 388 -13.00 -47.66 -24.88
N CYS A 389 -11.89 -48.38 -24.75
CA CYS A 389 -10.79 -48.41 -25.71
C CYS A 389 -11.30 -48.83 -27.11
N PRO A 390 -11.00 -48.09 -28.19
CA PRO A 390 -11.47 -48.40 -29.54
C PRO A 390 -10.83 -49.67 -30.15
N VAL A 391 -9.84 -50.27 -29.49
CA VAL A 391 -9.12 -51.46 -29.97
C VAL A 391 -9.71 -52.75 -29.36
N CYS A 392 -9.78 -52.85 -28.02
CA CYS A 392 -10.34 -54.03 -27.34
C CYS A 392 -11.84 -53.91 -26.99
N LEU A 393 -12.41 -52.69 -27.03
CA LEU A 393 -13.81 -52.38 -26.69
C LEU A 393 -14.26 -52.76 -25.26
N VAL A 394 -13.32 -53.17 -24.39
CA VAL A 394 -13.59 -53.67 -23.02
C VAL A 394 -12.91 -52.81 -21.94
N SER A 395 -11.61 -52.53 -22.08
CA SER A 395 -10.85 -51.74 -21.09
C SER A 395 -11.16 -50.24 -21.24
N PRO A 396 -11.20 -49.45 -20.14
CA PRO A 396 -11.41 -48.00 -20.20
C PRO A 396 -10.24 -47.28 -20.87
N LYS A 397 -10.48 -46.09 -21.42
CA LYS A 397 -9.43 -45.24 -21.99
C LYS A 397 -8.54 -44.63 -20.90
N ASN A 398 -7.29 -45.06 -20.82
CA ASN A 398 -6.27 -44.55 -19.87
C ASN A 398 -4.92 -44.17 -20.52
N LEU A 399 -4.77 -44.34 -21.85
CA LEU A 399 -3.61 -43.88 -22.62
C LEU A 399 -4.07 -42.85 -23.68
N ALA A 400 -3.27 -41.81 -23.91
CA ALA A 400 -3.52 -40.78 -24.91
C ALA A 400 -2.30 -40.58 -25.81
N PHE A 401 -2.52 -40.47 -27.12
CA PHE A 401 -1.46 -40.21 -28.11
C PHE A 401 -1.34 -38.71 -28.42
N ASN A 402 -0.22 -38.28 -28.99
CA ASN A 402 0.07 -36.89 -29.38
C ASN A 402 -1.00 -36.23 -30.29
N CYS A 403 -1.84 -37.03 -30.95
CA CYS A 403 -2.96 -36.60 -31.78
C CYS A 403 -4.29 -36.43 -31.02
N GLY A 404 -4.28 -36.44 -29.68
CA GLY A 404 -5.45 -36.28 -28.79
C GLY A 404 -6.36 -37.51 -28.67
N HIS A 405 -6.12 -38.56 -29.46
CA HIS A 405 -6.91 -39.79 -29.45
C HIS A 405 -6.43 -40.77 -28.37
N GLN A 406 -7.33 -41.62 -27.87
CA GLN A 406 -7.12 -42.43 -26.65
C GLN A 406 -7.46 -43.91 -26.80
N THR A 407 -6.69 -44.76 -26.12
CA THR A 407 -6.87 -46.22 -25.97
C THR A 407 -6.74 -46.62 -24.49
N CYS A 408 -6.82 -47.92 -24.18
CA CYS A 408 -6.21 -48.43 -22.96
C CYS A 408 -4.69 -48.61 -23.17
N SER A 409 -3.92 -48.70 -22.07
CA SER A 409 -2.47 -48.94 -22.09
C SER A 409 -2.10 -50.26 -22.78
N GLU A 410 -2.74 -51.37 -22.37
CA GLU A 410 -2.53 -52.73 -22.91
C GLU A 410 -2.70 -52.83 -24.44
N CYS A 411 -3.49 -51.94 -25.06
CA CYS A 411 -3.70 -51.92 -26.50
C CYS A 411 -3.02 -50.73 -27.20
N GLY A 412 -2.22 -49.95 -26.48
CA GLY A 412 -1.53 -48.77 -27.01
C GLY A 412 0.00 -48.86 -26.94
N GLU A 413 0.55 -49.76 -26.12
CA GLU A 413 1.99 -50.01 -26.02
C GLU A 413 2.58 -50.61 -27.32
N ASP A 414 1.83 -51.45 -28.04
CA ASP A 414 2.23 -52.08 -29.31
C ASP A 414 1.79 -51.28 -30.57
N LEU A 415 1.47 -49.98 -30.46
CA LEU A 415 0.93 -49.18 -31.59
C LEU A 415 1.86 -48.05 -32.06
N ASP A 416 2.52 -48.27 -33.21
CA ASP A 416 3.27 -47.23 -33.94
C ASP A 416 2.37 -46.15 -34.58
N ILE A 417 1.09 -46.45 -34.81
CA ILE A 417 0.15 -45.63 -35.58
C ILE A 417 -1.21 -45.57 -34.88
N CYS A 418 -1.75 -44.37 -34.70
CA CYS A 418 -3.05 -44.16 -34.06
C CYS A 418 -4.19 -44.82 -34.88
N PRO A 419 -5.01 -45.72 -34.29
CA PRO A 419 -6.03 -46.47 -35.02
C PRO A 419 -7.21 -45.61 -35.48
N ILE A 420 -7.40 -44.42 -34.89
CA ILE A 420 -8.50 -43.49 -35.25
C ILE A 420 -8.08 -42.55 -36.38
N CYS A 421 -6.97 -41.82 -36.22
CA CYS A 421 -6.56 -40.76 -37.16
C CYS A 421 -5.33 -41.09 -38.04
N ARG A 422 -4.73 -42.28 -37.87
CA ARG A 422 -3.57 -42.79 -38.62
C ARG A 422 -2.30 -41.92 -38.56
N SER A 423 -2.20 -41.01 -37.60
CA SER A 423 -0.95 -40.31 -37.26
C SER A 423 0.02 -41.25 -36.56
N SER A 424 1.32 -41.13 -36.84
CA SER A 424 2.38 -41.86 -36.14
C SER A 424 2.46 -41.49 -34.66
N ILE A 425 2.75 -42.47 -33.82
CA ILE A 425 2.94 -42.31 -32.37
C ILE A 425 4.44 -42.27 -32.08
N SER A 426 4.90 -41.32 -31.24
CA SER A 426 6.29 -41.23 -30.80
C SER A 426 6.49 -41.95 -29.47
N SER A 427 7.60 -42.68 -29.32
CA SER A 427 7.96 -43.48 -28.12
C SER A 427 8.04 -42.70 -26.81
N ASP A 428 8.10 -41.37 -26.85
CA ASP A 428 8.54 -40.55 -25.72
C ASP A 428 7.38 -40.09 -24.80
N CYS A 429 6.16 -40.61 -24.99
CA CYS A 429 4.94 -40.11 -24.33
C CYS A 429 4.00 -41.23 -23.85
N SER A 430 4.49 -42.19 -23.07
CA SER A 430 3.72 -43.36 -22.63
C SER A 430 3.95 -43.78 -21.16
N THR A 431 3.67 -42.88 -20.20
CA THR A 431 3.29 -43.29 -18.81
C THR A 431 2.71 -42.12 -17.99
N ILE A 432 1.41 -42.19 -17.65
CA ILE A 432 0.80 -41.34 -16.61
C ILE A 432 -0.12 -42.21 -15.74
N PHE A 433 0.17 -42.22 -14.43
CA PHE A 433 -0.54 -42.86 -13.32
C PHE A 433 -0.82 -44.38 -13.36
N SER A 434 0.03 -45.12 -12.64
CA SER A 434 -0.41 -46.23 -11.77
C SER A 434 0.22 -46.05 -10.39
N PHE A 435 -0.57 -46.19 -9.31
CA PHE A 435 -0.05 -46.13 -7.93
C PHE A 435 -0.77 -47.14 -7.04
N ARG A 436 -0.08 -48.24 -6.74
CA ARG A 436 -0.36 -49.14 -5.61
C ARG A 436 0.81 -50.10 -5.38
N ASP A 437 1.72 -49.73 -4.48
CA ASP A 437 2.11 -50.61 -3.37
C ASP A 437 2.86 -49.83 -2.26
N PRO A 438 2.83 -50.24 -0.98
CA PRO A 438 3.46 -49.51 0.12
C PRO A 438 4.63 -50.27 0.78
N THR A 439 5.84 -50.24 0.20
CA THR A 439 7.08 -50.66 0.88
C THR A 439 8.30 -49.82 0.49
N ASN A 440 9.28 -49.71 1.42
CA ASN A 440 10.54 -48.97 1.24
C ASN A 440 11.47 -49.59 0.18
N ASN A 441 12.23 -48.77 -0.55
CA ASN A 441 13.70 -48.78 -0.48
C ASN A 441 14.37 -47.59 -1.20
N PHE A 442 15.70 -47.47 -1.03
CA PHE A 442 16.52 -46.29 -1.37
C PHE A 442 16.91 -46.15 -2.86
N ILE A 443 16.89 -44.89 -3.33
CA ILE A 443 17.80 -44.22 -4.29
C ILE A 443 18.28 -45.00 -5.53
N THR A 444 17.88 -44.56 -6.73
CA THR A 444 18.81 -44.12 -7.79
C THR A 444 18.13 -43.32 -8.91
N GLN A 445 18.93 -42.51 -9.61
CA GLN A 445 18.68 -41.72 -10.84
C GLN A 445 17.30 -41.84 -11.53
N THR A 446 16.58 -40.72 -11.64
CA THR A 446 15.48 -40.54 -12.61
C THR A 446 15.70 -39.27 -13.43
N LYS A 447 15.32 -39.30 -14.72
CA LYS A 447 15.41 -38.17 -15.66
C LYS A 447 14.15 -37.30 -15.60
N GLU A 448 14.29 -36.02 -15.91
CA GLU A 448 13.22 -35.02 -15.89
C GLU A 448 12.16 -35.28 -16.98
N THR A 449 10.89 -35.51 -16.62
CA THR A 449 9.75 -35.53 -17.57
C THR A 449 8.41 -35.04 -17.01
N ASN A 450 8.26 -34.75 -15.71
CA ASN A 450 6.96 -34.39 -15.12
C ASN A 450 7.06 -33.11 -14.23
N PRO A 451 6.42 -31.99 -14.61
CA PRO A 451 6.44 -30.73 -13.85
C PRO A 451 5.83 -30.82 -12.45
N LEU A 452 4.75 -31.60 -12.27
CA LEU A 452 4.12 -31.78 -10.96
C LEU A 452 5.02 -32.62 -10.04
N LEU A 453 5.76 -33.60 -10.56
CA LEU A 453 6.78 -34.31 -9.77
C LEU A 453 7.97 -33.40 -9.40
N CYS A 454 8.31 -32.39 -10.20
CA CYS A 454 9.31 -31.39 -9.83
C CYS A 454 8.80 -30.48 -8.68
N LEU A 455 7.54 -30.05 -8.72
CA LEU A 455 6.93 -29.24 -7.67
C LEU A 455 6.56 -30.04 -6.40
N VAL A 456 6.27 -31.34 -6.51
CA VAL A 456 5.99 -32.24 -5.36
C VAL A 456 7.29 -32.83 -4.77
N SER A 457 8.39 -32.90 -5.55
CA SER A 457 9.72 -33.18 -5.01
C SER A 457 10.33 -31.99 -4.26
N THR A 458 9.54 -30.95 -3.94
CA THR A 458 10.02 -29.73 -3.27
C THR A 458 10.64 -29.94 -1.90
N ASN A 459 10.40 -31.06 -1.21
CA ASN A 459 11.20 -31.43 -0.03
C ASN A 459 12.69 -31.66 -0.38
N SER A 460 12.98 -32.17 -1.58
CA SER A 460 14.35 -32.28 -2.10
C SER A 460 14.91 -30.94 -2.57
N THR A 461 14.11 -30.07 -3.19
CA THR A 461 14.59 -28.71 -3.53
C THR A 461 14.71 -27.85 -2.27
N TYR A 462 13.91 -28.04 -1.24
CA TYR A 462 14.09 -27.42 0.08
C TYR A 462 15.43 -27.84 0.67
N SER A 463 15.79 -29.12 0.57
CA SER A 463 17.14 -29.61 0.92
C SER A 463 18.25 -29.03 0.05
N VAL A 464 18.07 -28.86 -1.27
CA VAL A 464 19.09 -28.27 -2.15
C VAL A 464 19.26 -26.77 -1.88
N PHE A 465 18.16 -26.00 -1.85
CA PHE A 465 18.20 -24.58 -1.49
C PHE A 465 18.74 -24.41 -0.08
N SER A 466 18.29 -25.17 0.94
CA SER A 466 18.83 -25.05 2.29
C SER A 466 20.31 -25.43 2.36
N THR A 467 20.75 -26.51 1.71
CA THR A 467 22.17 -26.93 1.73
C THR A 467 23.08 -25.92 1.03
N ILE A 468 22.64 -25.32 -0.09
CA ILE A 468 23.39 -24.26 -0.79
C ILE A 468 23.37 -22.96 0.04
N THR A 469 22.23 -22.61 0.64
CA THR A 469 22.06 -21.46 1.55
C THR A 469 23.00 -21.61 2.77
N ILE A 470 23.00 -22.76 3.43
CA ILE A 470 23.90 -23.11 4.55
C ILE A 470 25.38 -23.09 4.13
N THR A 471 25.74 -23.60 2.95
CA THR A 471 27.13 -23.57 2.46
C THR A 471 27.58 -22.20 1.92
N MET A 472 26.65 -21.26 1.75
CA MET A 472 26.92 -19.83 1.56
C MET A 472 26.75 -19.02 2.87
N ASN A 473 26.83 -19.70 4.02
CA ASN A 473 26.76 -19.14 5.38
C ASN A 473 25.43 -18.47 5.81
N PHE A 474 24.37 -18.62 5.05
CA PHE A 474 23.02 -18.28 5.51
C PHE A 474 22.52 -19.38 6.47
N ARG A 475 22.56 -19.12 7.78
CA ARG A 475 21.83 -19.96 8.76
C ARG A 475 20.33 -19.94 8.45
N SER A 476 19.67 -21.07 8.64
CA SER A 476 18.25 -21.25 8.34
C SER A 476 17.48 -21.72 9.57
N ASP A 477 16.60 -20.87 10.10
CA ASP A 477 15.57 -21.27 11.06
C ASP A 477 14.19 -20.80 10.58
N ILE A 478 13.60 -21.59 9.67
CA ILE A 478 12.20 -21.45 9.26
C ILE A 478 11.45 -22.66 9.80
N SER A 479 10.69 -22.45 10.87
CA SER A 479 9.69 -23.41 11.31
C SER A 479 8.48 -23.40 10.36
N ALA A 480 7.84 -24.56 10.20
CA ALA A 480 6.76 -24.77 9.23
C ALA A 480 5.45 -23.98 9.52
N LEU A 481 5.45 -23.08 10.51
CA LEU A 481 4.30 -22.26 10.89
C LEU A 481 4.26 -20.90 10.15
N ASN A 482 5.35 -20.52 9.47
CA ASN A 482 5.48 -19.21 8.82
C ASN A 482 5.17 -19.20 7.31
N GLU A 483 5.11 -20.35 6.63
CA GLU A 483 4.92 -20.38 5.17
C GLU A 483 3.51 -19.89 4.77
N ASP A 484 2.45 -20.28 5.51
CA ASP A 484 1.08 -19.79 5.28
C ASP A 484 0.96 -18.26 5.44
N ILE A 485 1.67 -17.68 6.42
CA ILE A 485 1.69 -16.23 6.68
C ILE A 485 2.38 -15.49 5.53
N ILE A 486 3.48 -16.05 5.01
CA ILE A 486 4.19 -15.50 3.84
C ILE A 486 3.29 -15.60 2.60
N VAL A 487 2.62 -16.74 2.37
CA VAL A 487 1.65 -16.88 1.26
C VAL A 487 0.52 -15.86 1.37
N GLU A 488 -0.04 -15.63 2.55
CA GLU A 488 -1.09 -14.63 2.75
C GLU A 488 -0.59 -13.20 2.45
N GLN A 489 0.62 -12.85 2.90
CA GLN A 489 1.24 -11.54 2.61
C GLN A 489 1.58 -11.37 1.11
N LEU A 490 2.01 -12.43 0.43
CA LEU A 490 2.29 -12.45 -1.01
C LEU A 490 1.03 -12.32 -1.86
N LEU A 491 -0.09 -12.89 -1.40
CA LEU A 491 -1.39 -12.74 -2.06
C LEU A 491 -1.96 -11.33 -1.89
N ARG A 492 -1.87 -10.75 -0.68
CA ARG A 492 -2.27 -9.35 -0.42
C ARG A 492 -1.49 -8.32 -1.25
N SER A 493 -0.26 -8.63 -1.65
CA SER A 493 0.62 -7.77 -2.48
C SER A 493 0.60 -8.13 -3.98
N HIS A 494 -0.24 -9.05 -4.44
CA HIS A 494 -0.30 -9.43 -5.85
C HIS A 494 -1.48 -8.79 -6.59
N ASP A 495 -1.16 -7.72 -7.33
CA ASP A 495 -2.15 -6.96 -8.09
C ASP A 495 -1.79 -6.79 -9.58
N PRO A 496 -1.87 -7.87 -10.39
CA PRO A 496 -1.43 -7.82 -11.79
C PRO A 496 -2.44 -7.06 -12.65
N ASP A 497 -2.01 -5.91 -13.19
CA ASP A 497 -2.84 -4.98 -13.98
C ASP A 497 -3.25 -5.56 -15.34
N GLY A 498 -2.38 -6.39 -15.93
CA GLY A 498 -2.60 -7.04 -17.22
C GLY A 498 -1.38 -7.04 -18.12
N ARG A 499 -0.36 -6.23 -17.78
CA ARG A 499 0.86 -6.08 -18.57
C ARG A 499 1.45 -7.43 -18.94
N TRP A 500 1.61 -7.65 -20.23
CA TRP A 500 2.16 -8.89 -20.76
C TRP A 500 3.65 -8.74 -21.02
N LEU A 501 4.41 -9.72 -20.54
CA LEU A 501 5.85 -9.87 -20.73
C LEU A 501 6.10 -11.29 -21.26
N ASP A 502 6.94 -11.46 -22.28
CA ASP A 502 7.38 -12.80 -22.67
C ASP A 502 8.47 -13.31 -21.73
N SER A 503 8.01 -13.87 -20.60
CA SER A 503 8.85 -14.48 -19.57
C SER A 503 9.78 -15.58 -20.09
N GLU A 504 9.46 -16.24 -21.22
CA GLU A 504 10.32 -17.26 -21.81
C GLU A 504 11.46 -16.62 -22.61
N MET A 505 11.15 -15.67 -23.50
CA MET A 505 12.18 -14.96 -24.27
C MET A 505 13.16 -14.23 -23.33
N LEU A 506 12.64 -13.56 -22.30
CA LEU A 506 13.51 -12.89 -21.32
C LEU A 506 14.31 -13.89 -20.46
N LEU A 507 13.73 -15.05 -20.07
CA LEU A 507 14.49 -16.06 -19.33
C LEU A 507 15.58 -16.73 -20.17
N GLN A 508 15.39 -16.89 -21.47
CA GLN A 508 16.40 -17.46 -22.37
C GLN A 508 17.62 -16.52 -22.53
N GLU A 509 17.40 -15.20 -22.64
CA GLU A 509 18.48 -14.21 -22.61
C GLU A 509 19.19 -14.18 -21.24
N VAL A 510 18.43 -14.20 -20.15
CA VAL A 510 18.94 -14.25 -18.77
C VAL A 510 19.79 -15.50 -18.51
N GLU A 511 19.33 -16.67 -18.95
CA GLU A 511 20.10 -17.92 -18.86
C GLU A 511 21.35 -17.88 -19.74
N THR A 512 21.29 -17.27 -20.92
CA THR A 512 22.45 -17.11 -21.81
C THR A 512 23.52 -16.21 -21.17
N ILE A 513 23.14 -15.05 -20.62
CA ILE A 513 24.06 -14.13 -19.93
C ILE A 513 24.67 -14.81 -18.70
N LEU A 514 23.84 -15.38 -17.82
CA LEU A 514 24.30 -15.99 -16.57
C LEU A 514 25.12 -17.26 -16.81
N SER A 515 24.77 -18.08 -17.80
CA SER A 515 25.56 -19.28 -18.15
C SER A 515 26.94 -18.90 -18.68
N PHE A 516 27.06 -17.86 -19.52
CA PHE A 516 28.34 -17.36 -20.01
C PHE A 516 29.26 -16.89 -18.87
N VAL A 517 28.79 -15.95 -18.02
CA VAL A 517 29.65 -15.37 -16.97
C VAL A 517 29.87 -16.30 -15.76
N LEU A 518 28.96 -17.22 -15.45
CA LEU A 518 29.14 -18.15 -14.33
C LEU A 518 29.81 -19.48 -14.72
N GLN A 519 29.99 -19.77 -16.02
CA GLN A 519 30.63 -21.02 -16.48
C GLN A 519 31.88 -20.81 -17.36
N ASN A 520 32.22 -19.56 -17.71
CA ASN A 520 33.47 -19.21 -18.41
C ASN A 520 33.60 -19.78 -19.84
N ASP A 521 32.50 -20.18 -20.48
CA ASP A 521 32.53 -20.88 -21.76
C ASP A 521 32.53 -19.88 -22.95
N VAL A 522 33.72 -19.56 -23.44
CA VAL A 522 33.96 -18.59 -24.52
C VAL A 522 33.61 -19.15 -25.92
N SER A 523 32.93 -20.31 -25.99
CA SER A 523 32.63 -21.01 -27.26
C SER A 523 31.37 -20.53 -27.97
N MET A 524 30.48 -19.81 -27.30
CA MET A 524 29.19 -19.34 -27.86
C MET A 524 29.26 -17.89 -28.36
N PRO A 525 28.83 -17.61 -29.61
CA PRO A 525 28.72 -16.24 -30.12
C PRO A 525 27.47 -15.53 -29.57
N LEU A 526 27.64 -14.31 -29.07
CA LEU A 526 26.52 -13.39 -28.80
C LEU A 526 25.79 -13.06 -30.11
N MET A 527 24.53 -13.49 -30.24
CA MET A 527 23.80 -13.48 -31.51
C MET A 527 22.87 -12.28 -31.68
N THR A 528 23.34 -11.30 -32.45
CA THR A 528 22.55 -10.30 -33.21
C THR A 528 21.69 -9.28 -32.45
N GLU A 529 21.79 -8.02 -32.88
CA GLU A 529 21.19 -6.82 -32.26
C GLU A 529 19.64 -6.73 -32.30
N ASN A 530 18.94 -7.80 -32.70
CA ASN A 530 17.51 -7.75 -33.10
C ASN A 530 16.53 -8.42 -32.11
N CYS A 531 16.98 -9.10 -31.05
CA CYS A 531 16.06 -9.78 -30.12
C CYS A 531 15.45 -8.85 -29.06
N ILE A 532 16.30 -8.12 -28.32
CA ILE A 532 15.90 -7.34 -27.13
C ILE A 532 14.87 -6.24 -27.45
N THR A 533 14.94 -5.64 -28.65
CA THR A 533 14.02 -4.57 -29.10
C THR A 533 12.59 -5.03 -29.35
N ASN A 534 12.31 -6.35 -29.29
CA ASN A 534 10.97 -6.92 -29.49
C ASN A 534 10.29 -7.38 -28.18
N ILE A 535 10.95 -7.28 -27.02
CA ILE A 535 10.34 -7.62 -25.72
C ILE A 535 9.48 -6.44 -25.24
N VAL A 536 8.28 -6.34 -25.80
CA VAL A 536 7.30 -5.29 -25.47
C VAL A 536 6.59 -5.65 -24.16
N VAL A 537 6.71 -4.78 -23.14
CA VAL A 537 5.77 -4.75 -22.01
C VAL A 537 4.47 -4.13 -22.52
N SER A 538 3.53 -4.98 -22.94
CA SER A 538 2.28 -4.49 -23.55
C SER A 538 1.42 -3.76 -22.52
N GLU A 539 0.72 -2.71 -22.99
CA GLU A 539 -0.26 -1.90 -22.23
C GLU A 539 0.32 -1.00 -21.11
N SER A 540 1.65 -0.87 -20.99
CA SER A 540 2.27 0.12 -20.09
C SER A 540 3.19 1.12 -20.81
N THR A 541 3.48 2.24 -20.16
CA THR A 541 4.55 3.19 -20.59
C THR A 541 5.93 2.81 -20.04
N GLU A 542 6.04 1.71 -19.29
CA GLU A 542 7.28 1.28 -18.65
C GLU A 542 8.12 0.42 -19.60
N THR A 543 9.32 0.89 -19.99
CA THR A 543 10.22 0.10 -20.83
C THR A 543 10.93 -0.97 -20.00
N LEU A 544 11.23 -2.13 -20.59
CA LEU A 544 11.93 -3.23 -19.90
C LEU A 544 13.27 -2.78 -19.23
N PRO A 545 14.13 -1.96 -19.86
CA PRO A 545 15.32 -1.44 -19.18
C PRO A 545 15.01 -0.55 -17.98
N TYR A 546 13.93 0.24 -18.01
CA TYR A 546 13.49 1.04 -16.87
C TYR A 546 12.96 0.16 -15.75
N ALA A 547 12.15 -0.86 -16.05
CA ALA A 547 11.66 -1.82 -15.05
C ALA A 547 12.84 -2.52 -14.36
N ILE A 548 13.81 -3.05 -15.13
CA ILE A 548 15.03 -3.67 -14.58
C ILE A 548 15.81 -2.66 -13.73
N SER A 549 15.98 -1.40 -14.18
CA SER A 549 16.66 -0.35 -13.41
C SER A 549 15.94 -0.01 -12.10
N ARG A 550 14.60 0.08 -12.11
CA ARG A 550 13.77 0.38 -10.92
C ARG A 550 13.88 -0.72 -9.87
N ILE A 551 13.83 -1.98 -10.31
CA ILE A 551 14.00 -3.14 -9.44
C ILE A 551 15.45 -3.21 -8.93
N SER A 552 16.46 -2.95 -9.78
CA SER A 552 17.87 -3.05 -9.40
C SER A 552 18.26 -2.07 -8.29
N VAL A 553 17.74 -0.83 -8.29
CA VAL A 553 17.97 0.13 -7.19
C VAL A 553 17.57 -0.47 -5.84
N GLN A 554 16.43 -1.15 -5.78
CA GLN A 554 15.89 -1.73 -4.53
C GLN A 554 16.53 -3.08 -4.16
N MET A 555 17.04 -3.83 -5.14
CA MET A 555 17.81 -5.05 -4.88
C MET A 555 19.28 -4.81 -4.48
N LEU A 556 19.82 -3.64 -4.82
CA LEU A 556 21.21 -3.24 -4.51
C LEU A 556 21.33 -2.40 -3.22
N CYS A 557 20.21 -2.00 -2.60
CA CYS A 557 20.19 -1.52 -1.22
C CYS A 557 20.78 -2.59 -0.28
N PRO A 558 21.72 -2.25 0.62
CA PRO A 558 22.17 -3.17 1.66
C PRO A 558 21.01 -3.64 2.55
N CYS A 559 20.99 -4.93 2.90
CA CYS A 559 19.99 -5.55 3.77
C CYS A 559 20.61 -6.02 5.09
N ILE A 560 20.09 -5.54 6.21
CA ILE A 560 20.60 -5.87 7.55
C ILE A 560 20.04 -7.23 8.02
N GLY A 561 20.67 -8.32 7.57
CA GLY A 561 20.40 -9.69 8.01
C GLY A 561 19.12 -10.31 7.42
N GLU A 562 18.74 -11.51 7.89
CA GLU A 562 17.61 -12.25 7.28
C GLU A 562 16.25 -11.55 7.48
N SER A 563 16.06 -10.83 8.58
CA SER A 563 14.85 -10.05 8.87
C SER A 563 14.64 -8.91 7.85
N ASP A 564 15.69 -8.18 7.50
CA ASP A 564 15.62 -7.15 6.45
C ASP A 564 15.59 -7.80 5.05
N ILE A 565 16.36 -8.86 4.77
CA ILE A 565 16.23 -9.60 3.50
C ILE A 565 14.77 -10.06 3.27
N ARG A 566 14.08 -10.56 4.30
CA ARG A 566 12.64 -10.89 4.24
C ARG A 566 11.78 -9.65 3.98
N THR A 567 12.05 -8.55 4.69
CA THR A 567 11.26 -7.30 4.59
C THR A 567 11.43 -6.63 3.23
N ARG A 568 12.67 -6.50 2.74
CA ARG A 568 13.02 -6.07 1.39
C ARG A 568 12.46 -7.00 0.32
N THR A 569 12.41 -8.32 0.56
CA THR A 569 11.74 -9.26 -0.36
C THR A 569 10.26 -8.91 -0.51
N MET A 570 9.55 -8.58 0.58
CA MET A 570 8.16 -8.11 0.49
C MET A 570 8.03 -6.78 -0.26
N VAL A 571 8.89 -5.80 0.02
CA VAL A 571 8.94 -4.52 -0.73
C VAL A 571 9.19 -4.74 -2.23
N LEU A 572 10.00 -5.74 -2.61
CA LEU A 572 10.17 -6.14 -4.01
C LEU A 572 8.89 -6.76 -4.59
N PHE A 573 8.10 -7.51 -3.80
CA PHE A 573 6.79 -8.00 -4.24
C PHE A 573 5.76 -6.89 -4.42
N ASP A 574 5.77 -5.85 -3.57
CA ASP A 574 4.93 -4.66 -3.72
C ASP A 574 5.31 -3.86 -4.99
N LEU A 575 6.61 -3.66 -5.23
CA LEU A 575 7.14 -3.01 -6.45
C LEU A 575 6.87 -3.82 -7.73
N LEU A 576 6.61 -5.12 -7.59
CA LEU A 576 6.31 -6.05 -8.66
C LEU A 576 4.82 -6.47 -8.67
N LYS A 577 3.94 -5.83 -7.89
CA LYS A 577 2.54 -6.24 -7.70
C LYS A 577 1.81 -6.49 -9.03
N GLU A 578 2.07 -5.58 -9.98
CA GLU A 578 1.54 -5.48 -11.34
C GLU A 578 1.96 -6.62 -12.29
N TYR A 579 2.96 -7.43 -11.94
CA TYR A 579 3.45 -8.52 -12.78
C TYR A 579 2.92 -9.90 -12.32
N ARG A 580 2.67 -10.81 -13.28
CA ARG A 580 2.37 -12.25 -13.05
C ARG A 580 3.56 -12.96 -12.37
N TRP A 581 3.32 -14.08 -11.67
CA TRP A 581 4.37 -14.79 -10.91
C TRP A 581 5.59 -15.22 -11.74
N ASP A 582 5.39 -15.65 -12.98
CA ASP A 582 6.47 -15.92 -13.93
C ASP A 582 7.26 -14.65 -14.25
N ALA A 583 6.57 -13.56 -14.60
CA ALA A 583 7.20 -12.27 -14.88
C ALA A 583 7.94 -11.69 -13.65
N LYS A 584 7.38 -11.82 -12.43
CA LYS A 584 8.03 -11.45 -11.15
C LYS A 584 9.37 -12.16 -11.00
N ALA A 585 9.41 -13.47 -11.20
CA ALA A 585 10.63 -14.27 -11.10
C ALA A 585 11.66 -13.90 -12.19
N VAL A 586 11.22 -13.77 -13.45
CA VAL A 586 12.11 -13.51 -14.58
C VAL A 586 12.68 -12.10 -14.56
N LEU A 587 11.92 -11.07 -14.17
CA LEU A 587 12.45 -9.70 -14.04
C LEU A 587 13.53 -9.59 -12.96
N VAL A 588 13.36 -10.29 -11.84
CA VAL A 588 14.34 -10.34 -10.74
C VAL A 588 15.60 -11.11 -11.16
N LEU A 589 15.47 -12.22 -11.90
CA LEU A 589 16.62 -12.87 -12.53
C LEU A 589 17.24 -12.02 -13.65
N GLY A 590 16.47 -11.13 -14.29
CA GLY A 590 16.92 -10.10 -15.22
C GLY A 590 17.85 -9.07 -14.57
N VAL A 591 17.49 -8.58 -13.38
CA VAL A 591 18.37 -7.73 -12.55
C VAL A 591 19.64 -8.48 -12.14
N LEU A 592 19.51 -9.75 -11.74
CA LEU A 592 20.65 -10.61 -11.38
C LEU A 592 21.61 -10.78 -12.57
N ALA A 593 21.09 -11.05 -13.77
CA ALA A 593 21.84 -11.17 -15.02
C ALA A 593 22.50 -9.87 -15.46
N ALA A 594 21.77 -8.74 -15.43
CA ALA A 594 22.31 -7.43 -15.79
C ALA A 594 23.47 -7.03 -14.85
N THR A 595 23.30 -7.25 -13.54
CA THR A 595 24.29 -6.86 -12.53
C THR A 595 25.53 -7.76 -12.58
N TYR A 596 25.37 -9.09 -12.51
CA TYR A 596 26.51 -10.00 -12.60
C TYR A 596 27.15 -10.02 -13.99
N GLY A 597 26.38 -9.77 -15.06
CA GLY A 597 26.90 -9.53 -16.39
C GLY A 597 27.83 -8.30 -16.42
N GLY A 598 27.36 -7.15 -15.94
CA GLY A 598 28.14 -5.90 -15.90
C GLY A 598 29.41 -5.97 -15.05
N ILE A 599 29.41 -6.80 -13.98
CA ILE A 599 30.58 -7.02 -13.13
C ILE A 599 31.55 -8.04 -13.75
N LEU A 600 31.06 -9.22 -14.13
CA LEU A 600 31.94 -10.33 -14.51
C LEU A 600 32.42 -10.21 -15.96
N LEU A 601 31.60 -9.73 -16.91
CA LEU A 601 31.98 -9.67 -18.33
C LEU A 601 33.30 -8.89 -18.59
N PRO A 602 33.53 -7.70 -17.96
CA PRO A 602 34.84 -7.04 -18.03
C PRO A 602 35.98 -7.92 -17.48
N VAL A 603 35.78 -8.64 -16.37
CA VAL A 603 36.79 -9.54 -15.78
C VAL A 603 37.04 -10.79 -16.64
N HIS A 604 36.05 -11.26 -17.40
CA HIS A 604 36.25 -12.31 -18.39
C HIS A 604 37.10 -11.84 -19.57
N LEU A 605 36.83 -10.64 -20.07
CA LEU A 605 37.45 -10.09 -21.28
C LEU A 605 38.76 -9.31 -21.05
N ALA A 606 39.09 -8.90 -19.81
CA ALA A 606 40.26 -8.07 -19.48
C ALA A 606 41.63 -8.66 -19.87
N LEU A 607 41.73 -9.96 -20.17
CA LEU A 607 42.95 -10.61 -20.67
C LEU A 607 43.06 -10.62 -22.20
N SER A 608 42.01 -10.20 -22.90
CA SER A 608 41.87 -10.27 -24.37
C SER A 608 41.48 -8.94 -25.02
N ASP A 609 40.81 -8.05 -24.28
CA ASP A 609 40.39 -6.72 -24.73
C ASP A 609 40.87 -5.63 -23.75
N PRO A 610 41.67 -4.63 -24.21
CA PRO A 610 42.13 -3.53 -23.37
C PRO A 610 40.99 -2.58 -22.93
N VAL A 611 39.86 -2.53 -23.64
CA VAL A 611 38.70 -1.73 -23.23
C VAL A 611 38.01 -2.39 -22.02
N ALA A 612 37.72 -3.70 -22.09
CA ALA A 612 37.27 -4.48 -20.94
C ALA A 612 38.24 -4.41 -19.75
N ALA A 613 39.55 -4.45 -19.98
CA ALA A 613 40.55 -4.28 -18.91
C ALA A 613 40.46 -2.89 -18.25
N SER A 614 40.23 -1.84 -19.05
CA SER A 614 40.04 -0.47 -18.57
C SER A 614 38.75 -0.34 -17.76
N ILE A 615 37.64 -0.96 -18.21
CA ILE A 615 36.36 -0.98 -17.49
C ILE A 615 36.47 -1.75 -16.17
N ALA A 616 37.13 -2.92 -16.17
CA ALA A 616 37.37 -3.69 -14.96
C ALA A 616 38.21 -2.89 -13.93
N THR A 617 39.21 -2.16 -14.40
CA THR A 617 40.06 -1.29 -13.56
C THR A 617 39.27 -0.10 -13.01
N LEU A 618 38.48 0.58 -13.84
CA LEU A 618 37.63 1.72 -13.45
C LEU A 618 36.60 1.33 -12.38
N ASN A 619 36.02 0.13 -12.52
CA ASN A 619 35.05 -0.44 -11.57
C ASN A 619 35.72 -1.17 -10.37
N GLN A 620 37.05 -1.08 -10.22
CA GLN A 620 37.84 -1.67 -9.12
C GLN A 620 37.70 -3.20 -8.98
N LEU A 621 37.53 -3.92 -10.09
CA LEU A 621 37.20 -5.35 -10.08
C LEU A 621 38.44 -6.27 -10.08
N PRO A 622 38.42 -7.39 -9.33
CA PRO A 622 39.58 -8.27 -9.19
C PRO A 622 39.84 -9.10 -10.46
N ILE A 623 40.96 -8.82 -11.13
CA ILE A 623 41.40 -9.52 -12.35
C ILE A 623 41.95 -10.95 -12.03
N GLU A 624 42.46 -11.18 -10.81
CA GLU A 624 42.98 -12.48 -10.37
C GLU A 624 41.87 -13.47 -9.97
N ARG A 625 41.45 -14.32 -10.92
CA ARG A 625 40.35 -15.29 -10.76
C ARG A 625 40.53 -16.36 -9.66
N THR A 626 41.74 -16.57 -9.14
CA THR A 626 42.08 -17.72 -8.28
C THR A 626 41.41 -17.72 -6.91
N LYS A 627 41.04 -16.54 -6.37
CA LYS A 627 40.52 -16.39 -5.00
C LYS A 627 39.01 -16.65 -4.87
N PHE A 628 38.25 -16.54 -5.96
CA PHE A 628 36.77 -16.53 -5.92
C PHE A 628 36.10 -17.76 -6.57
N ARG A 629 36.90 -18.68 -7.11
CA ARG A 629 36.40 -19.84 -7.88
C ARG A 629 35.36 -20.71 -7.13
N PRO A 630 35.57 -21.12 -5.86
CA PRO A 630 34.58 -21.96 -5.16
C PRO A 630 33.23 -21.26 -4.95
N TRP A 631 33.25 -19.95 -4.71
CA TRP A 631 32.03 -19.15 -4.59
C TRP A 631 31.31 -19.02 -5.93
N LEU A 632 32.03 -18.85 -7.05
CA LEU A 632 31.44 -18.83 -8.40
C LEU A 632 30.79 -20.18 -8.74
N GLU A 633 31.41 -21.29 -8.34
CA GLU A 633 30.86 -22.64 -8.52
C GLU A 633 29.57 -22.83 -7.68
N SER A 634 29.52 -22.35 -6.43
CA SER A 634 28.28 -22.32 -5.61
C SER A 634 27.19 -21.41 -6.18
N LEU A 635 27.53 -20.18 -6.62
CA LEU A 635 26.56 -19.27 -7.25
C LEU A 635 26.02 -19.86 -8.55
N SER A 636 26.86 -20.50 -9.37
CA SER A 636 26.45 -21.19 -10.60
C SER A 636 25.39 -22.27 -10.31
N LEU A 637 25.57 -23.04 -9.24
CA LEU A 637 24.58 -24.05 -8.81
C LEU A 637 23.27 -23.40 -8.32
N LEU A 638 23.32 -22.34 -7.52
CA LEU A 638 22.14 -21.63 -7.04
C LEU A 638 21.35 -20.99 -8.18
N VAL A 639 22.04 -20.32 -9.11
CA VAL A 639 21.43 -19.70 -10.30
C VAL A 639 20.80 -20.73 -11.21
N LYS A 640 21.46 -21.88 -11.45
CA LYS A 640 20.85 -23.01 -12.20
C LYS A 640 19.56 -23.51 -11.53
N ALA A 641 19.55 -23.65 -10.21
CA ALA A 641 18.35 -24.05 -9.47
C ALA A 641 17.22 -23.01 -9.62
N MET A 642 17.52 -21.71 -9.50
CA MET A 642 16.53 -20.65 -9.70
C MET A 642 15.98 -20.63 -11.13
N VAL A 643 16.81 -20.76 -12.16
CA VAL A 643 16.37 -20.82 -13.57
C VAL A 643 15.48 -22.05 -13.84
N VAL A 644 15.82 -23.24 -13.29
CA VAL A 644 14.99 -24.45 -13.43
C VAL A 644 13.63 -24.26 -12.74
N VAL A 645 13.60 -23.69 -11.53
CA VAL A 645 12.34 -23.35 -10.84
C VAL A 645 11.51 -22.36 -11.65
N THR A 646 12.10 -21.31 -12.20
CA THR A 646 11.39 -20.33 -13.02
C THR A 646 10.87 -20.92 -14.33
N LYS A 647 11.59 -21.85 -14.97
CA LYS A 647 11.08 -22.64 -16.11
C LYS A 647 9.85 -23.46 -15.74
N CYS A 648 9.79 -24.03 -14.54
CA CYS A 648 8.59 -24.73 -14.05
C CYS A 648 7.41 -23.76 -13.79
N ILE A 649 7.67 -22.56 -13.26
CA ILE A 649 6.64 -21.52 -13.06
C ILE A 649 6.07 -21.07 -14.42
N ILE A 650 6.91 -20.69 -15.40
CA ILE A 650 6.48 -20.31 -16.76
C ILE A 650 5.65 -21.41 -17.42
N ARG A 651 6.09 -22.67 -17.30
CA ARG A 651 5.36 -23.82 -17.88
C ARG A 651 3.98 -23.98 -17.26
N PHE A 652 3.83 -23.75 -15.95
CA PHE A 652 2.54 -23.85 -15.25
C PHE A 652 1.62 -22.65 -15.57
N GLU A 653 2.15 -21.42 -15.54
CA GLU A 653 1.43 -20.18 -15.90
C GLU A 653 0.93 -20.17 -17.37
N ARG A 654 1.43 -21.10 -18.20
CA ARG A 654 0.96 -21.35 -19.58
C ARG A 654 -0.03 -22.51 -19.71
N LEU A 655 -0.32 -23.28 -18.66
CA LEU A 655 -1.30 -24.37 -18.73
C LEU A 655 -2.74 -23.82 -18.81
N PRO A 656 -3.58 -24.30 -19.75
CA PRO A 656 -5.00 -23.98 -19.78
C PRO A 656 -5.77 -24.78 -18.70
N ILE A 657 -5.58 -24.41 -17.43
CA ILE A 657 -6.14 -25.12 -16.26
C ILE A 657 -7.67 -25.30 -16.36
N LYS A 658 -8.38 -24.39 -17.06
CA LYS A 658 -9.83 -24.47 -17.33
C LYS A 658 -10.31 -25.75 -18.05
N GLN A 659 -9.42 -26.63 -18.56
CA GLN A 659 -9.80 -27.90 -19.22
C GLN A 659 -9.50 -29.18 -18.42
N ALA A 660 -8.74 -29.11 -17.33
CA ALA A 660 -8.39 -30.29 -16.54
C ALA A 660 -9.32 -30.45 -15.33
N LYS A 661 -9.98 -31.61 -15.20
CA LYS A 661 -10.63 -32.03 -13.95
C LYS A 661 -9.58 -32.50 -12.92
N LEU A 662 -8.71 -31.58 -12.48
CA LEU A 662 -7.88 -31.81 -11.30
C LEU A 662 -8.71 -31.66 -10.04
N ASP A 663 -8.28 -32.32 -8.96
CA ASP A 663 -8.86 -32.12 -7.63
C ASP A 663 -8.44 -30.74 -7.09
N ASN A 664 -9.39 -29.99 -6.52
CA ASN A 664 -9.17 -28.59 -6.13
C ASN A 664 -8.07 -28.43 -5.08
N ASN A 665 -7.88 -29.44 -4.21
CA ASN A 665 -6.81 -29.45 -3.22
C ASN A 665 -5.43 -29.45 -3.91
N ILE A 666 -5.24 -30.28 -4.94
CA ILE A 666 -3.99 -30.37 -5.70
C ILE A 666 -3.68 -29.05 -6.42
N VAL A 667 -4.71 -28.37 -6.96
CA VAL A 667 -4.53 -27.05 -7.59
C VAL A 667 -4.11 -26.01 -6.55
N GLY A 668 -4.74 -26.00 -5.37
CA GLY A 668 -4.37 -25.09 -4.27
C GLY A 668 -2.96 -25.33 -3.73
N GLU A 669 -2.59 -26.59 -3.49
CA GLU A 669 -1.24 -27.01 -3.08
C GLU A 669 -0.19 -26.63 -4.13
N THR A 670 -0.48 -26.82 -5.42
CA THR A 670 0.42 -26.45 -6.51
C THR A 670 0.56 -24.93 -6.65
N MET A 671 -0.51 -24.16 -6.49
CA MET A 671 -0.46 -22.69 -6.49
C MET A 671 0.33 -22.14 -5.30
N SER A 672 0.08 -22.65 -4.08
CA SER A 672 0.89 -22.31 -2.90
C SER A 672 2.37 -22.60 -3.12
N SER A 673 2.68 -23.76 -3.72
CA SER A 673 4.04 -24.14 -4.12
C SER A 673 4.67 -23.15 -5.11
N ILE A 674 3.89 -22.57 -6.03
CA ILE A 674 4.36 -21.56 -7.00
C ILE A 674 4.60 -20.21 -6.35
N TYR A 675 3.73 -19.76 -5.44
CA TYR A 675 3.93 -18.52 -4.69
C TYR A 675 5.19 -18.60 -3.84
N MET A 676 5.37 -19.72 -3.11
CA MET A 676 6.58 -19.97 -2.31
C MET A 676 7.83 -20.22 -3.17
N ALA A 677 7.72 -20.85 -4.33
CA ALA A 677 8.83 -20.97 -5.28
C ALA A 677 9.27 -19.60 -5.81
N THR A 678 8.32 -18.74 -6.18
CA THR A 678 8.60 -17.37 -6.65
C THR A 678 9.25 -16.55 -5.55
N TYR A 679 8.72 -16.60 -4.32
CA TYR A 679 9.30 -15.95 -3.15
C TYR A 679 10.72 -16.44 -2.85
N ARG A 680 10.98 -17.75 -2.94
CA ARG A 680 12.33 -18.31 -2.77
C ARG A 680 13.28 -17.83 -3.88
N VAL A 681 12.85 -17.76 -5.15
CA VAL A 681 13.66 -17.19 -6.25
C VAL A 681 13.97 -15.71 -6.02
N VAL A 682 12.99 -14.90 -5.59
CA VAL A 682 13.23 -13.46 -5.33
C VAL A 682 14.15 -13.27 -4.11
N LYS A 683 13.88 -13.97 -2.99
CA LYS A 683 14.73 -13.91 -1.78
C LYS A 683 16.17 -14.35 -2.07
N SER A 684 16.36 -15.47 -2.77
CA SER A 684 17.69 -15.95 -3.14
C SER A 684 18.38 -15.02 -4.14
N SER A 685 17.68 -14.44 -5.11
CA SER A 685 18.27 -13.46 -6.04
C SER A 685 18.70 -12.17 -5.33
N LEU A 686 17.89 -11.66 -4.40
CA LEU A 686 18.26 -10.55 -3.53
C LEU A 686 19.50 -10.90 -2.70
N ALA A 687 19.50 -12.04 -2.01
CA ALA A 687 20.60 -12.52 -1.20
C ALA A 687 21.91 -12.70 -2.01
N CYS A 688 21.83 -13.15 -3.27
CA CYS A 688 22.97 -13.19 -4.19
C CYS A 688 23.56 -11.81 -4.50
N LEU A 689 22.73 -10.76 -4.58
CA LEU A 689 23.19 -9.39 -4.81
C LEU A 689 23.75 -8.72 -3.54
N GLN A 690 23.28 -9.12 -2.35
CA GLN A 690 23.85 -8.69 -1.07
C GLN A 690 25.31 -9.15 -0.84
N HIS A 691 25.84 -10.06 -1.67
CA HIS A 691 27.26 -10.39 -1.67
C HIS A 691 28.12 -9.47 -2.56
N ILE A 692 27.55 -8.55 -3.35
CA ILE A 692 28.34 -7.64 -4.21
C ILE A 692 29.25 -6.68 -3.42
N PRO A 693 28.92 -6.17 -2.21
CA PRO A 693 29.88 -5.46 -1.37
C PRO A 693 31.15 -6.28 -1.06
N TYR A 694 31.04 -7.60 -0.93
CA TYR A 694 32.17 -8.51 -0.74
C TYR A 694 33.02 -8.69 -2.03
N PHE A 695 32.55 -8.23 -3.19
CA PHE A 695 33.36 -8.08 -4.42
C PHE A 695 34.06 -6.72 -4.51
N LYS A 696 33.54 -5.69 -3.83
CA LYS A 696 34.11 -4.33 -3.80
C LYS A 696 35.18 -4.11 -2.73
N GLN A 697 35.47 -5.13 -1.91
CA GLN A 697 36.75 -5.25 -1.22
C GLN A 697 37.51 -6.45 -1.83
N THR A 698 38.80 -6.34 -2.12
CA THR A 698 39.83 -5.69 -1.31
C THR A 698 40.73 -4.73 -2.10
N GLN A 699 40.62 -3.45 -1.78
CA GLN A 699 41.73 -2.50 -1.93
C GLN A 699 42.12 -2.01 -0.52
N GLN A 700 43.40 -2.06 -0.18
CA GLN A 700 43.89 -1.37 1.02
C GLN A 700 43.96 0.12 0.70
N ILE A 701 43.19 0.92 1.42
CA ILE A 701 43.30 2.39 1.41
C ILE A 701 44.69 2.75 1.95
N SER A 702 45.43 3.56 1.20
CA SER A 702 46.70 4.10 1.66
C SER A 702 46.47 5.15 2.74
N ILE A 703 47.34 5.19 3.76
CA ILE A 703 47.30 6.24 4.79
C ILE A 703 47.44 7.66 4.18
N THR A 704 47.99 7.76 2.96
CA THR A 704 48.03 9.02 2.18
C THR A 704 46.65 9.54 1.78
N GLU A 705 45.64 8.69 1.64
CA GLU A 705 44.26 9.06 1.29
C GLU A 705 43.48 9.65 2.49
N LEU A 706 44.03 9.52 3.69
CA LEU A 706 43.53 10.12 4.93
C LEU A 706 44.21 11.46 5.27
N GLN A 707 45.17 11.91 4.46
CA GLN A 707 45.82 13.21 4.66
C GLN A 707 44.85 14.35 4.40
N GLU A 708 45.01 15.45 5.13
CA GLU A 708 44.18 16.66 5.05
C GLU A 708 42.69 16.47 5.46
N LYS A 709 42.27 15.26 5.87
CA LYS A 709 40.94 14.95 6.44
C LYS A 709 40.92 15.03 7.97
N VAL A 710 39.76 15.34 8.55
CA VAL A 710 39.48 15.06 9.98
C VAL A 710 39.07 13.59 10.13
N ILE A 711 39.64 12.84 11.07
CA ILE A 711 39.33 11.41 11.26
C ILE A 711 38.50 11.22 12.54
N LEU A 712 37.35 10.58 12.39
CA LEU A 712 36.48 10.12 13.47
C LEU A 712 36.78 8.64 13.76
N LEU A 713 37.67 8.41 14.73
CA LEU A 713 38.12 7.10 15.14
C LEU A 713 37.11 6.48 16.12
N LEU A 714 36.21 5.65 15.60
CA LEU A 714 35.15 4.98 16.37
C LEU A 714 35.69 3.71 17.04
N LEU A 715 35.68 3.70 18.37
CA LEU A 715 35.96 2.55 19.22
C LEU A 715 34.62 2.01 19.76
N SER A 716 34.26 0.77 19.42
CA SER A 716 32.99 0.17 19.86
C SER A 716 33.00 -1.35 19.81
N LYS A 717 32.12 -1.97 20.60
CA LYS A 717 31.84 -3.41 20.53
C LYS A 717 30.86 -3.72 19.39
N PRO A 718 31.01 -4.86 18.68
CA PRO A 718 29.97 -5.36 17.78
C PRO A 718 28.82 -5.99 18.61
N PRO A 719 27.53 -5.77 18.26
CA PRO A 719 27.00 -4.95 17.16
C PRO A 719 26.92 -3.45 17.48
N VAL A 720 26.96 -2.60 16.45
CA VAL A 720 26.88 -1.13 16.56
C VAL A 720 25.45 -0.57 16.42
N GLU A 721 24.43 -1.41 16.61
CA GLU A 721 23.04 -1.18 16.18
C GLU A 721 22.39 0.14 16.63
N PRO A 722 22.47 0.57 17.90
CA PRO A 722 21.87 1.84 18.32
C PRO A 722 22.53 3.06 17.66
N LEU A 723 23.77 2.91 17.19
CA LEU A 723 24.61 4.01 16.70
C LEU A 723 24.70 4.05 15.18
N PHE A 724 24.44 2.91 14.51
CA PHE A 724 24.40 2.73 13.07
C PHE A 724 23.64 3.87 12.37
N PHE A 725 22.42 4.17 12.82
CA PHE A 725 21.55 5.16 12.18
C PHE A 725 22.13 6.58 12.23
N LEU A 726 22.63 7.04 13.39
CA LEU A 726 23.21 8.38 13.53
C LEU A 726 24.57 8.50 12.83
N LEU A 727 25.39 7.46 12.89
CA LEU A 727 26.70 7.43 12.22
C LEU A 727 26.56 7.29 10.68
N GLN A 728 25.48 6.68 10.19
CA GLN A 728 25.12 6.70 8.78
C GLN A 728 24.57 8.08 8.36
N GLN A 729 23.66 8.69 9.14
CA GLN A 729 23.22 10.08 8.87
C GLN A 729 24.39 11.06 8.81
N LEU A 730 25.38 10.90 9.70
CA LEU A 730 26.64 11.66 9.67
C LEU A 730 27.45 11.45 8.38
N TYR A 731 27.38 10.27 7.76
CA TYR A 731 28.13 9.94 6.55
C TYR A 731 27.40 10.39 5.26
N ASP A 732 26.09 10.12 5.20
CA ASP A 732 25.24 10.35 4.03
C ASP A 732 24.77 11.81 3.89
N HIS A 733 25.10 12.69 4.85
CA HIS A 733 24.68 14.09 4.82
C HIS A 733 25.29 14.84 3.63
N PRO A 734 24.52 15.62 2.84
CA PRO A 734 25.00 16.26 1.62
C PRO A 734 26.18 17.22 1.84
N SER A 735 26.36 17.77 3.05
CA SER A 735 27.54 18.57 3.41
C SER A 735 28.86 17.80 3.31
N ASN A 736 28.88 16.48 3.50
CA ASN A 736 30.07 15.63 3.36
C ASN A 736 30.51 15.51 1.88
N THR A 737 29.59 15.72 0.93
CA THR A 737 29.91 15.78 -0.51
C THR A 737 30.30 17.17 -1.00
N ASN A 738 30.10 18.20 -0.18
CA ASN A 738 30.53 19.58 -0.45
C ASN A 738 31.91 19.84 0.19
N THR A 739 32.74 20.65 -0.45
CA THR A 739 34.16 20.87 -0.07
C THR A 739 34.38 21.66 1.24
N GLU A 740 33.35 21.84 2.07
CA GLU A 740 33.41 22.60 3.32
C GLU A 740 33.57 21.71 4.58
N GLN A 741 33.23 20.42 4.51
CA GLN A 741 33.29 19.48 5.64
C GLN A 741 33.96 18.17 5.25
N ASN A 742 35.30 18.12 5.34
CA ASN A 742 36.10 16.96 4.95
C ASN A 742 36.44 16.09 6.18
N TYR A 743 35.67 15.01 6.42
CA TYR A 743 35.97 14.02 7.45
C TYR A 743 35.76 12.57 6.99
N GLU A 744 36.34 11.63 7.72
CA GLU A 744 36.27 10.19 7.45
C GLU A 744 36.03 9.40 8.73
N ILE A 745 35.17 8.37 8.69
CA ILE A 745 34.91 7.49 9.85
C ILE A 745 35.80 6.25 9.75
N LEU A 746 36.59 6.00 10.80
CA LEU A 746 37.46 4.83 10.90
C LEU A 746 37.06 3.98 12.13
N TRP A 747 36.45 2.83 11.87
CA TRP A 747 35.99 1.89 12.88
C TRP A 747 37.10 0.94 13.35
N VAL A 748 37.39 1.00 14.64
CA VAL A 748 38.26 0.09 15.39
C VAL A 748 37.39 -0.74 16.32
N PRO A 749 37.01 -1.97 15.94
CA PRO A 749 36.11 -2.78 16.73
C PRO A 749 36.85 -3.41 17.92
N ILE A 750 36.18 -3.50 19.06
CA ILE A 750 36.70 -4.04 20.32
C ILE A 750 35.88 -5.28 20.69
N PRO A 751 36.50 -6.42 21.06
CA PRO A 751 35.74 -7.58 21.52
C PRO A 751 35.08 -7.32 22.89
N SER A 752 33.94 -7.94 23.14
CA SER A 752 33.18 -7.84 24.39
C SER A 752 33.91 -8.51 25.55
N SER A 753 34.73 -9.52 25.25
CA SER A 753 35.60 -10.22 26.19
C SER A 753 37.08 -10.03 25.83
N GLN A 754 38.01 -10.58 26.62
CA GLN A 754 39.45 -10.54 26.33
C GLN A 754 39.88 -11.41 25.12
N LYS A 755 38.93 -12.09 24.46
CA LYS A 755 39.08 -12.79 23.18
C LYS A 755 37.82 -12.61 22.33
N TRP A 756 38.02 -12.62 21.02
CA TRP A 756 36.95 -12.66 20.02
C TRP A 756 36.26 -14.03 20.00
N THR A 757 34.95 -14.08 20.23
CA THR A 757 34.13 -15.26 19.90
C THR A 757 33.96 -15.39 18.38
N ASP A 758 33.45 -16.52 17.90
CA ASP A 758 33.15 -16.67 16.47
C ASP A 758 31.91 -15.86 16.05
N GLU A 759 30.93 -15.72 16.95
CA GLU A 759 29.74 -14.88 16.78
C GLU A 759 30.11 -13.39 16.65
N GLU A 760 31.06 -12.89 17.45
CA GLU A 760 31.57 -11.52 17.33
C GLU A 760 32.27 -11.27 15.99
N LYS A 761 32.92 -12.29 15.40
CA LYS A 761 33.55 -12.20 14.07
C LYS A 761 32.49 -12.19 12.98
N GLU A 762 31.47 -13.05 13.06
CA GLU A 762 30.33 -13.05 12.13
C GLU A 762 29.63 -11.67 12.12
N ILE A 763 29.38 -11.09 13.29
CA ILE A 763 28.79 -9.75 13.44
C ILE A 763 29.74 -8.65 12.91
N PHE A 764 31.03 -8.71 13.23
CA PHE A 764 32.01 -7.74 12.72
C PHE A 764 32.15 -7.80 11.19
N ASP A 765 32.30 -8.99 10.61
CA ASP A 765 32.47 -9.15 9.16
C ASP A 765 31.19 -8.71 8.44
N PHE A 766 30.00 -8.98 9.00
CA PHE A 766 28.74 -8.43 8.49
C PHE A 766 28.71 -6.89 8.48
N TYR A 767 28.95 -6.23 9.62
CA TYR A 767 28.90 -4.76 9.69
C TYR A 767 30.03 -4.11 8.87
N SER A 768 31.25 -4.64 8.88
CA SER A 768 32.41 -4.07 8.15
C SER A 768 32.43 -4.32 6.63
N ASN A 769 31.51 -5.15 6.12
CA ASN A 769 31.22 -5.26 4.68
C ASN A 769 29.94 -4.49 4.27
N SER A 770 29.08 -4.11 5.22
CA SER A 770 27.80 -3.43 4.95
C SER A 770 27.86 -1.91 5.14
N LEU A 771 28.77 -1.42 5.98
CA LEU A 771 28.98 0.00 6.26
C LEU A 771 29.93 0.67 5.26
N PRO A 772 29.74 1.96 4.93
CA PRO A 772 30.66 2.71 4.07
C PRO A 772 31.94 3.17 4.79
N TRP A 773 32.06 2.93 6.11
CA TRP A 773 33.19 3.39 6.92
C TRP A 773 34.45 2.55 6.70
N ILE A 774 35.62 3.17 6.85
CA ILE A 774 36.90 2.46 6.87
C ILE A 774 36.96 1.62 8.14
N SER A 775 37.42 0.36 8.07
CA SER A 775 37.44 -0.54 9.23
C SER A 775 38.75 -1.32 9.37
N VAL A 776 39.17 -1.56 10.62
CA VAL A 776 40.34 -2.41 10.92
C VAL A 776 39.97 -3.87 10.72
N ARG A 777 40.35 -4.44 9.57
CA ARG A 777 40.08 -5.83 9.20
C ARG A 777 40.96 -6.82 9.99
N GLN A 778 40.44 -8.02 10.20
CA GLN A 778 41.03 -9.07 11.06
C GLN A 778 41.37 -8.59 12.50
N PRO A 779 40.45 -7.90 13.21
CA PRO A 779 40.75 -7.29 14.51
C PRO A 779 41.10 -8.30 15.62
N TRP A 780 40.80 -9.59 15.43
CA TRP A 780 41.25 -10.68 16.28
C TRP A 780 42.77 -10.93 16.26
N LEU A 781 43.51 -10.31 15.33
CA LEU A 781 44.98 -10.27 15.33
C LEU A 781 45.56 -9.13 16.17
N MET A 782 44.72 -8.21 16.67
CA MET A 782 45.14 -7.11 17.54
C MET A 782 45.67 -7.65 18.88
N SER A 783 46.83 -7.15 19.32
CA SER A 783 47.41 -7.61 20.58
C SER A 783 46.61 -7.11 21.78
N SER A 784 46.54 -7.92 22.83
CA SER A 784 45.92 -7.52 24.10
C SER A 784 46.58 -6.31 24.76
N THR A 785 47.82 -5.97 24.37
CA THR A 785 48.50 -4.73 24.74
C THR A 785 47.77 -3.49 24.23
N ILE A 786 47.24 -3.51 23.00
CA ILE A 786 46.50 -2.38 22.42
C ILE A 786 45.13 -2.22 23.11
N LEU A 787 44.43 -3.34 23.37
CA LEU A 787 43.18 -3.33 24.12
C LEU A 787 43.37 -2.81 25.56
N ASN A 788 44.47 -3.19 26.23
CA ASN A 788 44.83 -2.66 27.55
C ASN A 788 45.15 -1.16 27.48
N PHE A 789 45.84 -0.69 26.44
CA PHE A 789 46.15 0.73 26.24
C PHE A 789 44.87 1.58 26.11
N PHE A 790 43.89 1.15 25.31
CA PHE A 790 42.61 1.86 25.21
C PHE A 790 41.87 1.96 26.57
N LYS A 791 41.90 0.88 27.38
CA LYS A 791 41.27 0.89 28.71
C LYS A 791 42.04 1.71 29.76
N GLN A 792 43.37 1.71 29.70
CA GLN A 792 44.22 2.36 30.72
C GLN A 792 44.49 3.83 30.41
N GLU A 793 44.93 4.15 29.19
CA GLU A 793 45.40 5.50 28.82
C GLU A 793 44.31 6.36 28.17
N TRP A 794 43.34 5.74 27.47
CA TRP A 794 42.20 6.44 26.85
C TRP A 794 40.89 6.27 27.64
N HIS A 795 40.92 5.52 28.75
CA HIS A 795 39.79 5.28 29.65
C HIS A 795 38.53 4.72 28.95
N TYR A 796 38.71 3.87 27.93
CA TYR A 796 37.62 3.18 27.24
C TYR A 796 36.84 2.28 28.22
N GLY A 797 35.58 2.63 28.48
CA GLY A 797 34.65 1.86 29.31
C GLY A 797 34.12 0.62 28.58
N ASP A 798 33.76 -0.43 29.32
CA ASP A 798 33.32 -1.68 28.70
C ASP A 798 31.92 -1.61 28.07
N ASP A 799 31.06 -0.65 28.45
CA ASP A 799 29.64 -0.63 28.09
C ASP A 799 29.24 0.55 27.18
N GLU A 800 30.18 1.43 26.80
CA GLU A 800 29.94 2.60 25.94
C GLU A 800 30.81 2.58 24.67
N ALA A 801 30.35 3.24 23.60
CA ALA A 801 31.17 3.54 22.42
C ALA A 801 31.87 4.90 22.58
N MET A 802 33.02 5.07 21.92
CA MET A 802 33.87 6.25 22.01
C MET A 802 34.27 6.72 20.61
N VAL A 803 34.23 8.03 20.37
CA VAL A 803 34.70 8.64 19.11
C VAL A 803 35.88 9.56 19.41
N VAL A 804 37.08 9.14 19.04
CA VAL A 804 38.29 9.96 19.15
C VAL A 804 38.47 10.77 17.87
N VAL A 805 38.71 12.08 17.99
CA VAL A 805 38.77 13.01 16.85
C VAL A 805 40.21 13.44 16.60
N ILE A 806 40.68 13.22 15.38
CA ILE A 806 42.01 13.61 14.89
C ILE A 806 41.83 14.69 13.82
N ASP A 807 42.53 15.82 13.95
CA ASP A 807 42.49 16.90 12.96
C ASP A 807 43.27 16.56 11.67
N SER A 808 43.13 17.42 10.66
CA SER A 808 43.84 17.32 9.37
C SER A 808 45.37 17.42 9.48
N ASN A 809 45.93 17.72 10.67
CA ASN A 809 47.35 17.75 10.98
C ASN A 809 47.82 16.50 11.75
N GLY A 810 46.94 15.51 11.98
CA GLY A 810 47.22 14.30 12.75
C GLY A 810 47.20 14.49 14.28
N ARG A 811 46.54 15.54 14.80
CA ARG A 811 46.48 15.86 16.23
C ARG A 811 45.14 15.44 16.83
N PHE A 812 45.18 14.81 18.00
CA PHE A 812 43.98 14.54 18.80
C PHE A 812 43.37 15.87 19.30
N VAL A 813 42.14 16.18 18.87
CA VAL A 813 41.41 17.42 19.23
C VAL A 813 40.18 17.18 20.11
N ASN A 814 39.72 15.93 20.21
CA ASN A 814 38.78 15.47 21.22
C ASN A 814 39.00 13.98 21.51
N MET A 815 39.08 13.59 22.77
CA MET A 815 39.26 12.18 23.18
C MET A 815 37.94 11.42 23.32
N ASN A 816 36.80 12.09 23.42
CA ASN A 816 35.50 11.43 23.26
C ASN A 816 34.42 12.43 22.79
N ALA A 817 34.25 12.53 21.47
CA ALA A 817 33.20 13.30 20.82
C ALA A 817 31.86 12.55 20.72
N MET A 818 31.68 11.40 21.39
CA MET A 818 30.44 10.63 21.31
C MET A 818 29.21 11.42 21.78
N ASP A 819 29.34 12.19 22.87
CA ASP A 819 28.27 13.10 23.30
C ASP A 819 27.97 14.16 22.21
N MET A 820 29.00 14.70 21.53
CA MET A 820 28.81 15.68 20.44
C MET A 820 28.04 15.09 19.26
N VAL A 821 28.39 13.87 18.87
CA VAL A 821 27.73 13.09 17.80
C VAL A 821 26.26 12.86 18.14
N LEU A 822 25.97 12.42 19.37
CA LEU A 822 24.61 12.11 19.81
C LEU A 822 23.72 13.36 19.93
N ILE A 823 24.28 14.51 20.32
CA ILE A 823 23.53 15.75 20.53
C ILE A 823 23.32 16.54 19.22
N TRP A 824 24.37 16.80 18.44
CA TRP A 824 24.32 17.75 17.30
C TRP A 824 24.59 17.15 15.92
N GLY A 825 25.02 15.88 15.84
CA GLY A 825 25.37 15.24 14.56
C GLY A 825 26.37 16.07 13.75
N VAL A 826 26.05 16.36 12.48
CA VAL A 826 26.95 17.07 11.55
C VAL A 826 27.30 18.48 12.03
N LYS A 827 26.41 19.15 12.78
CA LYS A 827 26.64 20.51 13.31
C LYS A 827 27.78 20.58 14.33
N ALA A 828 28.21 19.43 14.87
CA ALA A 828 29.36 19.34 15.76
C ALA A 828 30.72 19.48 15.05
N TYR A 829 30.81 19.37 13.71
CA TYR A 829 32.05 19.53 12.96
C TYR A 829 32.80 20.84 13.30
N PRO A 830 34.12 20.82 13.58
CA PRO A 830 35.08 19.72 13.43
C PRO A 830 35.25 18.84 14.70
N PHE A 831 34.19 18.64 15.47
CA PHE A 831 34.08 17.76 16.64
C PHE A 831 35.09 18.08 17.78
N SER A 832 35.57 19.31 17.82
CA SER A 832 36.55 19.81 18.81
C SER A 832 35.87 20.39 20.06
N VAL A 833 36.57 20.32 21.21
CA VAL A 833 36.07 20.84 22.49
C VAL A 833 35.69 22.35 22.44
N PRO A 834 36.43 23.24 21.73
CA PRO A 834 35.98 24.61 21.53
C PRO A 834 34.64 24.71 20.79
N ARG A 835 34.43 23.91 19.72
CA ARG A 835 33.17 23.91 18.96
C ARG A 835 31.99 23.39 19.81
N GLU A 836 32.23 22.44 20.71
CA GLU A 836 31.22 21.98 21.68
C GLU A 836 30.77 23.11 22.62
N ASN A 837 31.70 24.00 23.00
CA ASN A 837 31.37 25.15 23.85
C ASN A 837 30.59 26.22 23.07
N GLU A 838 31.00 26.54 21.83
CA GLU A 838 30.25 27.43 20.92
C GLU A 838 28.82 26.93 20.72
N LEU A 839 28.62 25.62 20.46
CA LEU A 839 27.31 25.02 20.29
C LEU A 839 26.42 25.13 21.55
N TRP A 840 27.02 25.12 22.74
CA TRP A 840 26.30 25.35 24.00
C TRP A 840 26.01 26.83 24.30
N GLU A 841 26.70 27.77 23.65
CA GLU A 841 26.34 29.19 23.65
C GLU A 841 25.27 29.51 22.59
N GLU A 842 25.29 28.80 21.46
CA GLU A 842 24.30 28.89 20.38
C GLU A 842 22.93 28.27 20.73
N HIS A 843 22.90 27.12 21.41
CA HIS A 843 21.69 26.28 21.55
C HIS A 843 21.23 26.09 23.01
N GLY A 844 19.93 26.36 23.24
CA GLY A 844 19.24 26.12 24.51
C GLY A 844 18.12 25.06 24.43
N TRP A 845 17.35 24.94 25.50
CA TRP A 845 16.22 24.00 25.61
C TRP A 845 15.17 24.28 24.52
N SER A 846 15.01 23.35 23.58
CA SER A 846 14.28 23.53 22.33
C SER A 846 13.87 22.18 21.73
N MET A 847 12.82 22.14 20.91
CA MET A 847 12.45 20.93 20.16
C MET A 847 13.55 20.51 19.16
N GLN A 848 14.33 21.46 18.65
CA GLN A 848 15.54 21.18 17.85
C GLN A 848 16.56 20.35 18.64
N LEU A 849 16.94 20.76 19.85
CA LEU A 849 17.85 19.97 20.69
C LEU A 849 17.31 18.54 20.92
N LEU A 850 16.00 18.38 21.10
CA LEU A 850 15.35 17.11 21.41
C LEU A 850 15.14 16.16 20.21
N LEU A 851 14.83 16.68 19.01
CA LEU A 851 14.34 15.87 17.89
C LEU A 851 15.17 15.94 16.60
N ASP A 852 16.06 16.93 16.46
CA ASP A 852 16.83 17.17 15.23
C ASP A 852 17.74 15.97 14.90
N GLY A 853 17.67 15.47 13.66
CA GLY A 853 18.28 14.20 13.23
C GLY A 853 17.57 12.93 13.73
N ILE A 854 16.86 12.95 14.86
CA ILE A 854 16.19 11.74 15.39
C ILE A 854 14.90 11.44 14.61
N HIS A 855 13.96 12.38 14.52
CA HIS A 855 12.69 12.13 13.82
C HIS A 855 12.75 12.61 12.36
N PRO A 856 12.55 11.75 11.35
CA PRO A 856 12.76 12.12 9.95
C PRO A 856 11.83 13.26 9.46
N SER A 857 10.58 13.29 9.92
CA SER A 857 9.62 14.35 9.56
C SER A 857 9.82 15.67 10.30
N PHE A 858 10.79 15.77 11.23
CA PHE A 858 10.95 16.95 12.10
C PHE A 858 11.22 18.23 11.30
N GLU A 859 12.09 18.18 10.29
CA GLU A 859 12.32 19.32 9.40
C GLU A 859 11.04 19.80 8.71
N THR A 860 10.21 18.87 8.24
CA THR A 860 8.94 19.16 7.55
C THR A 860 7.96 19.85 8.50
N TRP A 861 7.79 19.32 9.72
CA TRP A 861 6.94 19.95 10.75
C TRP A 861 7.42 21.35 11.13
N VAL A 862 8.74 21.59 11.20
CA VAL A 862 9.30 22.92 11.47
C VAL A 862 9.10 23.87 10.29
N LYS A 863 9.26 23.41 9.04
CA LYS A 863 9.02 24.20 7.81
C LYS A 863 7.56 24.60 7.65
N GLU A 864 6.64 23.69 7.95
CA GLU A 864 5.19 23.94 7.96
C GLU A 864 4.74 24.73 9.20
N GLY A 865 5.55 24.75 10.25
CA GLY A 865 5.26 25.43 11.50
C GLY A 865 4.22 24.74 12.37
N ARG A 866 4.14 23.41 12.34
CA ARG A 866 3.32 22.63 13.30
C ARG A 866 3.87 22.78 14.72
N GLU A 867 3.02 22.58 15.71
CA GLU A 867 3.40 22.45 17.11
C GLU A 867 3.54 20.97 17.46
N ILE A 868 4.50 20.63 18.33
CA ILE A 868 4.84 19.26 18.68
C ILE A 868 4.61 19.09 20.18
N CYS A 869 4.01 17.96 20.58
CA CYS A 869 3.94 17.52 21.96
C CYS A 869 4.57 16.13 22.13
N ILE A 870 5.66 16.09 22.88
CA ILE A 870 6.32 14.86 23.32
C ILE A 870 5.79 14.52 24.72
N PHE A 871 5.35 13.29 24.99
CA PHE A 871 4.80 12.94 26.31
C PHE A 871 5.14 11.50 26.72
N GLY A 872 5.23 11.26 28.02
CA GLY A 872 5.63 9.97 28.59
C GLY A 872 5.00 9.67 29.95
N SER A 873 4.70 8.38 30.18
CA SER A 873 4.03 7.89 31.40
C SER A 873 4.05 6.36 31.49
N GLU A 874 4.08 5.83 32.72
CA GLU A 874 3.82 4.42 33.04
C GLU A 874 2.32 4.11 33.27
N ASN A 875 1.47 5.13 33.35
CA ASN A 875 0.03 5.02 33.59
C ASN A 875 -0.74 5.02 32.25
N LEU A 876 -1.03 3.82 31.74
CA LEU A 876 -1.74 3.64 30.46
C LEU A 876 -3.13 4.29 30.45
N ASP A 877 -3.87 4.27 31.55
CA ASP A 877 -5.21 4.89 31.64
C ASP A 877 -5.12 6.42 31.49
N TRP A 878 -4.02 7.04 31.96
CA TRP A 878 -3.74 8.47 31.73
C TRP A 878 -3.29 8.74 30.29
N VAL A 879 -2.50 7.85 29.69
CA VAL A 879 -2.09 7.95 28.27
C VAL A 879 -3.32 7.93 27.35
N ASP A 880 -4.30 7.06 27.62
CA ASP A 880 -5.57 7.02 26.89
C ASP A 880 -6.40 8.31 27.10
N GLU A 881 -6.46 8.87 28.32
CA GLU A 881 -7.10 10.18 28.54
C GLU A 881 -6.39 11.28 27.74
N PHE A 882 -5.06 11.32 27.78
CA PHE A 882 -4.23 12.33 27.13
C PHE A 882 -4.40 12.31 25.62
N VAL A 883 -4.28 11.14 24.98
CA VAL A 883 -4.51 10.97 23.53
C VAL A 883 -5.95 11.29 23.16
N SER A 884 -6.92 10.91 24.00
CA SER A 884 -8.34 11.24 23.80
C SER A 884 -8.62 12.75 23.90
N LEU A 885 -7.88 13.51 24.70
CA LEU A 885 -7.97 14.98 24.77
C LEU A 885 -7.23 15.64 23.61
N ALA A 886 -6.03 15.14 23.27
CA ALA A 886 -5.23 15.67 22.16
C ALA A 886 -5.96 15.54 20.82
N ARG A 887 -6.56 14.38 20.52
CA ARG A 887 -7.41 14.18 19.32
C ARG A 887 -8.62 15.12 19.28
N LYS A 888 -9.22 15.44 20.43
CA LYS A 888 -10.31 16.45 20.50
C LYS A 888 -9.81 17.86 20.19
N ILE A 889 -8.55 18.19 20.51
CA ILE A 889 -7.93 19.48 20.20
C ILE A 889 -7.50 19.54 18.72
N GLN A 890 -6.92 18.47 18.17
CA GLN A 890 -6.66 18.34 16.73
C GLN A 890 -7.95 18.56 15.91
N ASN A 891 -9.06 17.94 16.32
CA ASN A 891 -10.39 18.12 15.70
C ASN A 891 -10.97 19.54 15.78
N LEU A 892 -10.43 20.44 16.63
CA LEU A 892 -10.76 21.87 16.65
C LEU A 892 -9.92 22.70 15.67
N GLY A 893 -9.06 22.06 14.87
CA GLY A 893 -8.21 22.68 13.87
C GLY A 893 -6.82 23.10 14.36
N PHE A 894 -6.33 22.56 15.47
CA PHE A 894 -4.97 22.78 15.95
C PHE A 894 -3.97 21.89 15.18
N GLN A 895 -2.90 22.49 14.65
CA GLN A 895 -1.82 21.78 13.95
C GLN A 895 -0.82 21.19 14.97
N LEU A 896 -1.27 20.19 15.72
CA LEU A 896 -0.55 19.53 16.80
C LEU A 896 -0.12 18.12 16.41
N GLU A 897 1.18 17.84 16.45
CA GLU A 897 1.77 16.50 16.34
C GLU A 897 2.02 15.89 17.72
N LEU A 898 1.86 14.56 17.84
CA LEU A 898 1.94 13.83 19.10
C LEU A 898 3.01 12.74 19.03
N ILE A 899 3.91 12.72 20.01
CA ILE A 899 5.02 11.78 20.11
C ILE A 899 4.99 11.13 21.50
N TYR A 900 4.64 9.84 21.57
CA TYR A 900 4.69 9.09 22.83
C TYR A 900 6.06 8.43 23.04
N LEU A 901 6.56 8.51 24.29
CA LEU A 901 7.77 7.84 24.75
C LEU A 901 7.47 6.90 25.92
N SER A 902 7.87 5.64 25.78
CA SER A 902 7.82 4.66 26.86
C SER A 902 9.07 4.75 27.76
N ASN A 903 8.92 4.40 29.04
CA ASN A 903 10.06 4.29 29.95
C ASN A 903 10.87 3.02 29.62
N GLN A 904 12.17 3.16 29.31
CA GLN A 904 13.07 2.04 29.04
C GLN A 904 13.04 0.94 30.13
N ARG A 905 12.78 1.30 31.39
CA ARG A 905 12.96 0.40 32.54
C ARG A 905 11.88 -0.69 32.68
N ARG A 906 10.78 -0.64 31.90
CA ARG A 906 9.78 -1.73 31.78
C ARG A 906 9.12 -1.81 30.39
N ARG A 907 9.44 -2.86 29.63
CA ARG A 907 8.66 -3.28 28.44
C ARG A 907 7.62 -4.33 28.82
N ASP A 908 6.47 -3.88 29.32
CA ASP A 908 5.32 -4.76 29.58
C ASP A 908 4.58 -5.07 28.27
N GLU A 909 3.97 -6.27 28.16
CA GLU A 909 3.39 -6.79 26.90
C GLU A 909 2.31 -5.89 26.28
N ARG A 910 1.61 -5.08 27.09
CA ARG A 910 0.64 -4.10 26.61
C ARG A 910 1.24 -3.00 25.73
N THR A 911 2.52 -2.65 25.90
CA THR A 911 3.16 -1.60 25.08
C THR A 911 3.19 -1.96 23.60
N LYS A 912 3.33 -3.26 23.28
CA LYS A 912 3.26 -3.79 21.90
C LYS A 912 1.91 -3.57 21.22
N ALA A 913 0.82 -3.50 21.99
CA ALA A 913 -0.51 -3.21 21.44
C ALA A 913 -0.71 -1.72 21.10
N MET A 914 0.17 -0.82 21.57
CA MET A 914 0.20 0.58 21.14
C MET A 914 1.18 0.84 19.97
N GLU A 915 2.13 -0.05 19.71
CA GLU A 915 3.07 0.04 18.57
C GLU A 915 2.36 -0.01 17.20
N GLU A 916 1.10 -0.49 17.15
CA GLU A 916 0.24 -0.45 15.95
C GLU A 916 -0.40 0.94 15.69
N SER A 917 -0.07 1.96 16.49
CA SER A 917 -0.61 3.33 16.34
C SER A 917 0.43 4.35 15.88
N SER A 918 0.02 5.25 14.97
CA SER A 918 0.86 6.29 14.34
C SER A 918 1.35 7.41 15.27
N ILE A 919 1.37 7.18 16.59
CA ILE A 919 1.74 8.13 17.66
C ILE A 919 3.05 7.68 18.36
N LEU A 920 3.47 6.43 18.17
CA LEU A 920 4.73 5.92 18.73
C LEU A 920 5.92 6.20 17.83
N PHE A 921 7.01 6.63 18.46
CA PHE A 921 8.37 6.40 17.92
C PHE A 921 8.63 4.89 17.77
N SER A 922 9.35 4.49 16.73
CA SER A 922 9.89 3.13 16.64
C SER A 922 10.87 2.85 17.80
N PRO A 923 11.08 1.58 18.21
CA PRO A 923 11.94 1.24 19.35
C PRO A 923 13.36 1.84 19.26
N THR A 924 13.92 1.93 18.05
CA THR A 924 15.22 2.55 17.78
C THR A 924 15.21 4.06 18.05
N LEU A 925 14.17 4.77 17.60
CA LEU A 925 14.07 6.23 17.82
C LEU A 925 13.82 6.58 19.29
N GLN A 926 13.07 5.75 20.03
CA GLN A 926 12.97 5.89 21.49
C GLN A 926 14.33 5.73 22.16
N GLN A 927 15.13 4.74 21.75
CA GLN A 927 16.48 4.53 22.30
C GLN A 927 17.41 5.72 21.99
N LEU A 928 17.38 6.26 20.77
CA LEU A 928 18.17 7.43 20.38
C LEU A 928 17.79 8.69 21.19
N PHE A 929 16.51 8.92 21.44
CA PHE A 929 16.04 10.04 22.25
C PHE A 929 16.61 9.98 23.68
N TRP A 930 16.50 8.82 24.33
CA TRP A 930 17.03 8.63 25.68
C TRP A 930 18.57 8.74 25.72
N LEU A 931 19.29 8.12 24.78
CA LEU A 931 20.75 8.26 24.66
C LEU A 931 21.20 9.72 24.45
N ARG A 932 20.43 10.52 23.71
CA ARG A 932 20.70 11.96 23.58
C ARG A 932 20.53 12.68 24.92
N LEU A 933 19.45 12.44 25.66
CA LEU A 933 19.24 13.07 26.97
C LEU A 933 20.39 12.76 27.94
N GLU A 934 20.79 11.49 28.05
CA GLU A 934 21.97 11.09 28.84
C GLU A 934 23.25 11.81 28.39
N SER A 935 23.45 11.96 27.07
CA SER A 935 24.62 12.67 26.54
C SER A 935 24.59 14.18 26.80
N ILE A 936 23.41 14.81 26.80
CA ILE A 936 23.27 16.20 27.25
C ILE A 936 23.66 16.31 28.73
N GLU A 937 23.18 15.39 29.58
CA GLU A 937 23.55 15.37 30.99
C GLU A 937 25.07 15.17 31.18
N ARG A 938 25.67 14.18 30.51
CA ARG A 938 27.13 13.95 30.51
C ARG A 938 27.91 15.17 30.02
N SER A 939 27.52 15.79 28.91
CA SER A 939 28.20 16.96 28.32
C SER A 939 28.10 18.21 29.19
N LYS A 940 26.95 18.42 29.85
CA LYS A 940 26.72 19.54 30.77
C LYS A 940 27.39 19.32 32.13
N LEU A 941 27.32 18.11 32.71
CA LEU A 941 27.94 17.79 34.01
C LEU A 941 29.45 18.07 34.01
N LYS A 942 30.13 17.80 32.89
CA LYS A 942 31.55 18.13 32.64
C LYS A 942 31.86 19.65 32.67
N ARG A 943 30.84 20.51 32.61
CA ARG A 943 30.93 21.96 32.36
C ARG A 943 30.26 22.85 33.40
N ILE A 944 29.51 22.29 34.37
CA ILE A 944 28.85 23.08 35.42
C ILE A 944 29.90 23.66 36.36
N GLU A 945 30.22 24.94 36.16
CA GLU A 945 30.78 25.77 37.23
C GLU A 945 29.78 25.78 38.40
N SER A 946 30.23 25.44 39.61
CA SER A 946 29.40 25.15 40.79
C SER A 946 28.64 26.35 41.41
N SER A 947 28.34 27.37 40.61
CA SER A 947 27.71 28.64 41.03
C SER A 947 26.62 29.16 40.07
N LYS A 948 26.33 28.48 38.95
CA LYS A 948 25.28 28.89 37.98
C LYS A 948 24.29 27.74 37.73
N PRO A 949 22.97 27.99 37.76
CA PRO A 949 21.99 27.04 37.27
C PRO A 949 22.02 27.00 35.73
N ASP A 950 22.17 25.80 35.15
CA ASP A 950 22.02 25.58 33.71
C ASP A 950 20.63 25.01 33.44
N ARG A 951 19.76 25.79 32.76
CA ARG A 951 18.37 25.39 32.47
C ARG A 951 18.29 24.10 31.66
N VAL A 952 19.23 23.82 30.76
CA VAL A 952 19.19 22.59 29.95
C VAL A 952 19.48 21.38 30.83
N PHE A 953 20.47 21.48 31.73
CA PHE A 953 20.74 20.43 32.71
C PHE A 953 19.56 20.22 33.67
N GLU A 954 19.00 21.30 34.23
CA GLU A 954 17.83 21.23 35.11
C GLU A 954 16.60 20.61 34.44
N GLU A 955 16.37 20.85 33.15
CA GLU A 955 15.29 20.16 32.41
C GLU A 955 15.63 18.69 32.19
N VAL A 956 16.81 18.35 31.69
CA VAL A 956 17.19 16.95 31.37
C VAL A 956 17.11 16.03 32.60
N THR A 957 17.67 16.43 33.74
CA THR A 957 17.63 15.61 34.96
C THR A 957 16.19 15.38 35.45
N LYS A 958 15.23 16.30 35.19
CA LYS A 958 13.79 16.06 35.50
C LYS A 958 13.19 14.92 34.68
N PHE A 959 13.68 14.63 33.47
CA PHE A 959 13.21 13.49 32.67
C PHE A 959 13.88 12.18 33.06
N LEU A 960 15.20 12.22 33.31
CA LEU A 960 15.98 11.01 33.64
C LEU A 960 15.65 10.46 35.04
N ASP A 961 15.42 11.36 36.02
CA ASP A 961 15.01 11.02 37.39
C ASP A 961 13.49 11.25 37.64
N PHE A 962 12.65 11.12 36.62
CA PHE A 962 11.21 11.37 36.76
C PHE A 962 10.49 10.38 37.69
N ASP A 963 9.87 10.90 38.77
CA ASP A 963 9.14 10.10 39.76
C ASP A 963 7.69 9.80 39.32
N TYR A 964 7.52 8.75 38.51
CA TYR A 964 6.23 8.18 38.13
C TYR A 964 5.40 7.65 39.32
N GLY A 965 5.99 7.48 40.52
CA GLY A 965 5.28 7.13 41.75
C GLY A 965 4.52 8.31 42.38
N LYS A 966 4.89 9.54 42.02
CA LYS A 966 4.31 10.80 42.54
C LYS A 966 3.57 11.60 41.47
N HIS A 967 3.96 11.49 40.20
CA HIS A 967 3.39 12.23 39.08
C HIS A 967 2.87 11.27 37.99
N LYS A 968 1.68 11.54 37.42
CA LYS A 968 1.08 10.63 36.42
C LYS A 968 1.87 10.52 35.11
N GLY A 969 2.69 11.51 34.76
CA GLY A 969 3.41 11.60 33.51
C GLY A 969 3.91 13.01 33.26
N TRP A 970 4.48 13.26 32.10
CA TRP A 970 5.04 14.55 31.70
C TRP A 970 4.75 14.85 30.23
N GLY A 971 4.81 16.14 29.86
CA GLY A 971 4.73 16.60 28.48
C GLY A 971 5.70 17.74 28.18
N VAL A 972 6.34 17.69 27.03
CA VAL A 972 7.11 18.79 26.45
C VAL A 972 6.33 19.34 25.26
N ILE A 973 6.11 20.64 25.19
CA ILE A 973 5.42 21.31 24.09
C ILE A 973 6.30 22.38 23.46
N GLY A 974 6.16 22.62 22.16
CA GLY A 974 6.93 23.66 21.48
C GLY A 974 6.90 23.57 19.96
N LYS A 975 7.69 24.44 19.33
CA LYS A 975 7.72 24.65 17.88
C LYS A 975 9.14 25.00 17.43
N GLY A 976 9.85 24.01 16.88
CA GLY A 976 11.22 24.16 16.38
C GLY A 976 12.21 24.62 17.46
N SER A 977 12.49 25.92 17.51
CA SER A 977 13.45 26.51 18.46
C SER A 977 12.91 26.72 19.87
N THR A 978 11.62 26.47 20.14
CA THR A 978 11.03 26.56 21.49
C THR A 978 10.75 25.18 22.10
N ALA A 979 10.86 25.09 23.43
CA ALA A 979 10.32 24.00 24.24
C ALA A 979 9.96 24.47 25.67
N GLU A 980 8.83 24.00 26.18
CA GLU A 980 8.38 24.13 27.57
C GLU A 980 8.04 22.73 28.12
N THR A 981 8.54 22.42 29.32
CA THR A 981 8.22 21.19 30.06
C THR A 981 7.07 21.46 31.02
N VAL A 982 6.06 20.59 31.02
CA VAL A 982 4.86 20.71 31.88
C VAL A 982 4.55 19.37 32.54
N ASP A 983 4.10 19.41 33.79
CA ASP A 983 3.58 18.24 34.50
C ASP A 983 2.37 17.64 33.76
N GLY A 984 2.28 16.30 33.71
CA GLY A 984 1.23 15.60 32.98
C GLY A 984 -0.18 15.87 33.51
N GLU A 985 -0.39 15.99 34.83
CA GLU A 985 -1.70 16.33 35.39
C GLU A 985 -2.10 17.77 35.04
N GLU A 986 -1.15 18.70 35.17
CA GLU A 986 -1.37 20.10 34.83
C GLU A 986 -1.66 20.27 33.33
N MET A 987 -0.85 19.68 32.45
CA MET A 987 -1.08 19.67 31.00
C MET A 987 -2.47 19.12 30.69
N THR A 988 -2.88 18.01 31.32
CA THR A 988 -4.19 17.40 31.08
C THR A 988 -5.33 18.33 31.50
N GLU A 989 -5.26 19.00 32.66
CA GLU A 989 -6.29 19.97 33.06
C GLU A 989 -6.29 21.24 32.19
N ARG A 990 -5.11 21.70 31.74
CA ARG A 990 -5.02 22.79 30.74
C ARG A 990 -5.70 22.37 29.42
N MET A 991 -5.46 21.16 28.92
CA MET A 991 -6.14 20.59 27.74
C MET A 991 -7.66 20.46 27.93
N ARG A 992 -8.14 20.02 29.11
CA ARG A 992 -9.58 19.99 29.42
C ARG A 992 -10.23 21.38 29.36
N LYS A 993 -9.50 22.46 29.65
CA LYS A 993 -10.00 23.85 29.44
C LYS A 993 -10.09 24.20 27.96
N ILE A 994 -9.09 23.86 27.14
CA ILE A 994 -9.10 24.09 25.69
C ILE A 994 -10.29 23.37 25.03
N VAL A 995 -10.52 22.10 25.37
CA VAL A 995 -11.68 21.33 24.87
C VAL A 995 -13.02 21.96 25.29
N ARG A 996 -13.10 22.60 26.47
CA ARG A 996 -14.28 23.38 26.91
C ARG A 996 -14.43 24.73 26.18
N TRP A 997 -13.37 25.31 25.63
CA TRP A 997 -13.44 26.51 24.80
C TRP A 997 -13.94 26.21 23.38
N GLY A 998 -13.61 25.03 22.84
CA GLY A 998 -14.08 24.60 21.51
C GLY A 998 -13.75 25.61 20.41
N GLU A 999 -14.74 25.93 19.57
CA GLU A 999 -14.63 26.93 18.49
C GLU A 999 -14.12 28.31 18.93
N TYR A 1000 -14.25 28.70 20.22
CA TYR A 1000 -13.71 29.99 20.68
C TYR A 1000 -12.17 30.03 20.71
N ALA A 1001 -11.51 28.87 20.73
CA ALA A 1001 -10.05 28.74 20.69
C ALA A 1001 -9.49 28.58 19.25
N ARG A 1002 -10.37 28.47 18.23
CA ARG A 1002 -10.00 28.16 16.86
C ARG A 1002 -9.14 29.26 16.24
N GLY A 1003 -7.85 28.96 16.03
CA GLY A 1003 -6.86 29.90 15.50
C GLY A 1003 -5.90 30.50 16.53
N LEU A 1004 -5.91 30.02 17.78
CA LEU A 1004 -4.74 30.09 18.68
C LEU A 1004 -3.71 29.02 18.30
N GLY A 1005 -2.45 29.19 18.71
CA GLY A 1005 -1.50 28.07 18.81
C GLY A 1005 -1.83 27.13 19.97
N PHE A 1006 -1.40 25.87 19.92
CA PHE A 1006 -1.55 24.92 21.02
C PHE A 1006 -0.74 25.35 22.25
N THR A 1007 0.52 25.77 22.10
CA THR A 1007 1.33 26.31 23.19
C THR A 1007 0.70 27.57 23.77
N GLU A 1008 0.27 28.50 22.92
CA GLU A 1008 -0.47 29.72 23.32
C GLU A 1008 -1.75 29.38 24.10
N ALA A 1009 -2.52 28.38 23.65
CA ALA A 1009 -3.73 27.94 24.33
C ALA A 1009 -3.44 27.25 25.68
N ILE A 1010 -2.32 26.53 25.80
CA ILE A 1010 -1.85 25.91 27.05
C ILE A 1010 -1.34 26.97 28.05
N GLU A 1011 -0.64 28.02 27.59
CA GLU A 1011 -0.27 29.18 28.41
C GLU A 1011 -1.52 29.91 28.94
N ILE A 1012 -2.46 30.26 28.05
CA ILE A 1012 -3.73 30.91 28.44
C ILE A 1012 -4.57 30.01 29.38
N ALA A 1013 -4.45 28.68 29.25
CA ALA A 1013 -5.13 27.73 30.11
C ALA A 1013 -4.49 27.60 31.51
N ALA A 1014 -3.26 28.08 31.72
CA ALA A 1014 -2.69 28.23 33.06
C ALA A 1014 -3.36 29.39 33.83
N GLU A 1015 -3.71 30.47 33.12
CA GLU A 1015 -4.25 31.69 33.72
C GLU A 1015 -5.62 31.52 34.36
N LYS A 1016 -5.88 32.33 35.39
CA LYS A 1016 -7.15 32.28 36.14
C LYS A 1016 -8.26 33.04 35.41
N PRO A 1017 -9.48 32.47 35.31
CA PRO A 1017 -10.61 33.18 34.71
C PRO A 1017 -11.01 34.39 35.56
N CYS A 1018 -11.50 35.44 34.89
CA CYS A 1018 -12.04 36.62 35.59
C CYS A 1018 -13.34 36.30 36.34
N GLU A 1019 -13.44 36.76 37.59
CA GLU A 1019 -14.66 36.65 38.42
C GLU A 1019 -15.85 37.50 37.91
N LEU A 1020 -15.59 38.41 36.96
CA LEU A 1020 -16.59 39.33 36.37
C LEU A 1020 -16.66 39.15 34.85
N SER A 1021 -17.88 39.21 34.32
CA SER A 1021 -18.20 39.11 32.90
C SER A 1021 -17.77 40.36 32.12
N HIS A 1022 -16.50 40.37 31.70
CA HIS A 1022 -16.00 41.39 30.78
C HIS A 1022 -16.67 41.29 29.42
N THR A 1023 -17.05 42.44 28.86
CA THR A 1023 -17.59 42.58 27.50
C THR A 1023 -16.69 43.54 26.73
N VAL A 1024 -16.28 43.17 25.53
CA VAL A 1024 -15.50 44.01 24.62
C VAL A 1024 -16.36 44.26 23.38
N VAL A 1025 -16.66 45.53 23.07
CA VAL A 1025 -17.36 45.92 21.85
C VAL A 1025 -16.32 46.27 20.80
N VAL A 1026 -16.40 45.62 19.64
CA VAL A 1026 -15.49 45.79 18.51
C VAL A 1026 -16.34 46.13 17.27
N PRO A 1027 -15.96 47.11 16.42
CA PRO A 1027 -16.66 47.37 15.17
C PRO A 1027 -16.79 46.10 14.32
N PHE A 1028 -17.93 45.90 13.65
CA PHE A 1028 -18.23 44.66 12.92
C PHE A 1028 -17.17 44.32 11.87
N GLU A 1029 -16.72 45.31 11.10
CA GLU A 1029 -15.66 45.18 10.09
C GLU A 1029 -14.32 44.72 10.70
N GLU A 1030 -13.95 45.27 11.85
CA GLU A 1030 -12.73 44.88 12.55
C GLU A 1030 -12.87 43.49 13.19
N ALA A 1031 -14.04 43.17 13.75
CA ALA A 1031 -14.36 41.87 14.34
C ALA A 1031 -14.29 40.72 13.32
N LEU A 1032 -14.57 40.98 12.04
CA LEU A 1032 -14.39 40.01 10.94
C LEU A 1032 -12.92 39.67 10.67
N THR A 1033 -11.98 40.62 10.88
CA THR A 1033 -10.55 40.39 10.64
C THR A 1033 -9.83 39.66 11.77
N ARG A 1034 -10.32 39.77 13.02
CA ARG A 1034 -9.69 39.15 14.19
C ARG A 1034 -10.06 37.67 14.28
N ARG A 1035 -9.09 36.75 14.10
CA ARG A 1035 -9.29 35.28 14.18
C ARG A 1035 -9.82 34.83 15.54
N VAL A 1036 -9.23 35.32 16.63
CA VAL A 1036 -9.68 35.10 18.01
C VAL A 1036 -9.84 36.46 18.71
N VAL A 1037 -10.74 36.54 19.70
CA VAL A 1037 -10.86 37.70 20.60
C VAL A 1037 -10.65 37.21 22.01
N THR A 1038 -9.62 37.70 22.68
CA THR A 1038 -9.23 37.32 24.04
C THR A 1038 -9.55 38.43 25.04
N CYS A 1039 -9.84 38.06 26.29
CA CYS A 1039 -10.07 39.02 27.37
C CYS A 1039 -8.79 39.78 27.68
N GLU A 1040 -8.81 41.12 27.61
CA GLU A 1040 -7.60 41.94 27.81
C GLU A 1040 -6.88 41.67 29.14
N LYS A 1041 -7.64 41.30 30.19
CA LYS A 1041 -7.13 41.03 31.55
C LYS A 1041 -6.60 39.62 31.76
N CYS A 1042 -7.38 38.57 31.46
CA CYS A 1042 -7.02 37.18 31.74
C CYS A 1042 -6.67 36.35 30.50
N LYS A 1043 -6.63 36.95 29.31
CA LYS A 1043 -6.30 36.34 28.00
C LYS A 1043 -7.20 35.19 27.51
N TRP A 1044 -8.11 34.68 28.33
CA TRP A 1044 -9.08 33.65 27.91
C TRP A 1044 -9.88 34.07 26.67
N PRO A 1045 -10.16 33.13 25.73
CA PRO A 1045 -10.97 33.42 24.55
C PRO A 1045 -12.42 33.78 24.91
N MET A 1046 -12.98 34.75 24.20
CA MET A 1046 -14.30 35.34 24.49
C MET A 1046 -15.37 34.87 23.50
N LYS A 1047 -16.55 34.53 24.03
CA LYS A 1047 -17.74 34.26 23.21
C LYS A 1047 -18.20 35.55 22.51
N ARG A 1048 -18.28 35.51 21.18
CA ARG A 1048 -18.78 36.62 20.36
C ARG A 1048 -20.31 36.63 20.30
N PHE A 1049 -20.87 37.83 20.22
CA PHE A 1049 -22.28 38.08 19.92
C PHE A 1049 -22.36 39.26 18.94
N VAL A 1050 -23.25 39.17 17.95
CA VAL A 1050 -23.56 40.31 17.07
C VAL A 1050 -24.76 41.05 17.66
N ALA A 1051 -24.57 42.32 17.99
CA ALA A 1051 -25.65 43.24 18.33
C ALA A 1051 -25.81 44.24 17.18
N TYR A 1052 -27.04 44.40 16.70
CA TYR A 1052 -27.42 45.50 15.82
C TYR A 1052 -27.73 46.73 16.68
N GLN A 1053 -27.35 47.92 16.21
CA GLN A 1053 -27.52 49.21 16.88
C GLN A 1053 -28.49 50.11 16.11
#